data_AF-A0A1C5HTE4-F1
#
_entry.id   AF-A0A1C5HTE4-F1
#
_cell.length_a   1.000
_cell.length_b   1.000
_cell.length_c   1.000
_cell.angle_alpha   90.00
_cell.angle_beta   90.00
_cell.angle_gamma   90.00
#
_symmetry.space_group_name_H-M   'P 1'
#
loop_
_entity.id
_entity.type
_entity.pdbx_description
1 polymer ?
#
loop_
_entity_poly.entity_id
_entity_poly.type
_entity_poly.pdbx_seq_one_letter_code
_entity_poly.pdbx_strand_id
1 'polypeptide(L)'
;MRLAGINWNGRTGGIAAAIVATTVAVTATMVAAGPDAEEDAAAQWEVAEGPVSTALHTVDLPAATPTEVVMPQRRTEKFSMVGVSWSDPKALLKGTISVRTRAAKSGTWSAWKQLTTDDPGSAEPGEVARGAARGTADPLWAGPSDGVEVRIVAASGKVTNKLPAGLRLDLIDPGEPARIRKPHAAGADRRPAERFQPVAQVRALEPTATEPAPTDPAPTDPAPTVTTTDPAPTTTAPAPTTTTTTTAPAPTDPAPTMTTTDPAPTTTAPAPTTTTTTTVPAPTTSAPTPTPTATAPANPVPAPKLLTRAQWGANEKLVTDLPQYGTEVRGFWVHHTGTSSDYACADSAAIVRSIMTNDVQVKGWNDLGYNFMVDKCGTVYEGRKGGIDKPVVGAQVLGFNTNYSSIAVIGDYQKVGVSSTVLNRVAYLAAYKLAPYKYDPMGTFTTTAGAKNGKFALGQSVTLPRIPGHRDGDLTICPGTPLYNQLPDIRARAGGIIGLALTSLTAPKAGSTYYTRRSFAANWTVSSQSELINRFEVLVDGKVAATAPGTARTVAATVPTGTHKVQVRAVHALGRTATSGALTIVGDTTAPTFSRNPEVRLQAGIVSTTGALPVVVSGTGTDNAALRYLQLINSPSGIASSGAGSWKRSTPNGTPVGWQLKALDWAGNYRYTTVDRTGQIVTESTATRTGTWSSRSSTSYLGGSALASTTKGAALKWTFTGRSFSWIVGMGPTSGQADLYVDGVKVRTLDTYLAYNSYRKAIYHQTWTASGSHTVEVRVVGTAGRPTVITDGVAVIR
;
A
#
# COMPACT_ATOMS: atom_id res chain seq x y z
N MET A 1 11.28 -50.26 -41.57
CA MET A 1 10.49 -51.50 -41.73
C MET A 1 9.73 -51.81 -40.44
N ARG A 2 8.79 -52.77 -40.45
CA ARG A 2 7.93 -53.11 -39.29
C ARG A 2 8.54 -54.16 -38.37
N LEU A 3 8.28 -54.02 -37.07
CA LEU A 3 8.12 -55.01 -35.98
C LEU A 3 7.64 -54.16 -34.77
N ALA A 4 6.57 -54.40 -34.00
CA ALA A 4 5.95 -55.62 -33.44
C ALA A 4 6.90 -56.36 -32.46
N GLY A 5 6.57 -56.56 -31.18
CA GLY A 5 5.37 -56.16 -30.41
C GLY A 5 5.43 -56.77 -28.99
N ILE A 6 4.25 -57.16 -28.45
CA ILE A 6 4.05 -57.96 -27.21
C ILE A 6 4.03 -57.17 -25.88
N ASN A 7 3.16 -57.63 -24.98
CA ASN A 7 2.69 -56.96 -23.76
C ASN A 7 3.64 -57.02 -22.56
N TRP A 8 3.48 -56.05 -21.67
CA TRP A 8 3.80 -56.14 -20.23
C TRP A 8 3.21 -57.38 -19.57
N ASN A 9 3.88 -57.88 -18.52
CA ASN A 9 3.21 -58.64 -17.47
C ASN A 9 3.90 -58.46 -16.08
N GLY A 10 3.12 -58.07 -15.07
CA GLY A 10 3.38 -58.27 -13.64
C GLY A 10 4.65 -57.69 -12.98
N ARG A 11 4.51 -56.52 -12.31
CA ARG A 11 4.91 -56.20 -10.90
C ARG A 11 5.22 -54.71 -10.71
N THR A 12 4.24 -53.94 -10.27
CA THR A 12 4.45 -52.60 -9.67
C THR A 12 4.34 -52.70 -8.15
N GLY A 13 5.48 -52.53 -7.47
CA GLY A 13 5.53 -52.34 -6.02
C GLY A 13 5.89 -50.89 -5.67
N GLY A 14 5.27 -50.35 -4.64
CA GLY A 14 5.62 -49.04 -4.06
C GLY A 14 5.12 -47.81 -4.82
N ILE A 15 4.23 -47.05 -4.18
CA ILE A 15 4.56 -45.74 -3.59
C ILE A 15 3.34 -45.31 -2.76
N ALA A 16 3.56 -44.90 -1.52
CA ALA A 16 2.52 -44.31 -0.67
C ALA A 16 2.56 -42.79 -0.77
N ALA A 17 1.40 -42.15 -0.75
CA ALA A 17 1.26 -40.69 -0.69
C ALA A 17 0.28 -40.32 0.43
N ALA A 18 0.81 -40.09 1.63
CA ALA A 18 0.07 -39.57 2.77
C ALA A 18 0.53 -38.13 3.05
N ILE A 19 -0.42 -37.19 3.12
CA ILE A 19 -0.18 -35.79 3.43
C ILE A 19 -0.70 -35.51 4.84
N VAL A 20 0.16 -34.97 5.71
CA VAL A 20 -0.12 -34.01 6.80
C VAL A 20 1.13 -33.86 7.67
N ALA A 21 1.60 -32.62 7.89
CA ALA A 21 2.08 -32.06 9.17
C ALA A 21 3.07 -30.87 8.99
N THR A 22 2.90 -29.86 9.86
CA THR A 22 3.92 -28.92 10.39
C THR A 22 5.08 -28.44 9.51
N THR A 23 5.04 -27.14 9.15
CA THR A 23 6.25 -26.33 8.94
C THR A 23 6.56 -25.51 10.20
N VAL A 24 7.66 -25.86 10.87
CA VAL A 24 8.32 -25.03 11.91
C VAL A 24 9.64 -24.53 11.32
N ALA A 25 10.06 -23.31 11.67
CA ALA A 25 11.18 -22.65 11.03
C ALA A 25 12.55 -23.10 11.55
N VAL A 26 13.49 -23.34 10.63
CA VAL A 26 14.94 -23.17 10.84
C VAL A 26 15.52 -22.48 9.62
N THR A 27 16.18 -21.34 9.81
CA THR A 27 16.93 -20.65 8.75
C THR A 27 18.37 -21.12 8.73
N ALA A 28 18.81 -21.74 7.63
CA ALA A 28 20.19 -22.14 7.40
C ALA A 28 20.68 -21.56 6.06
N THR A 29 21.29 -20.37 6.11
CA THR A 29 21.95 -19.75 4.96
C THR A 29 23.32 -20.36 4.73
N MET A 30 23.42 -21.27 3.77
CA MET A 30 24.73 -21.67 3.22
C MET A 30 25.22 -20.60 2.25
N VAL A 31 26.35 -19.96 2.59
CA VAL A 31 27.12 -19.14 1.65
C VAL A 31 28.18 -20.04 1.01
N ALA A 32 28.14 -20.18 -0.31
CA ALA A 32 29.19 -20.87 -1.04
C ALA A 32 30.42 -19.94 -1.16
N ALA A 33 31.57 -20.40 -0.68
CA ALA A 33 32.84 -19.71 -0.88
C ALA A 33 33.45 -20.11 -2.24
N GLY A 34 33.81 -19.12 -3.05
CA GLY A 34 34.81 -19.29 -4.11
C GLY A 34 36.20 -18.88 -3.58
N PRO A 35 37.29 -19.45 -4.12
CA PRO A 35 38.64 -18.96 -3.87
C PRO A 35 38.91 -17.64 -4.62
N ASP A 36 40.16 -17.17 -4.55
CA ASP A 36 40.74 -16.05 -5.31
C ASP A 36 40.31 -14.63 -4.89
N ALA A 37 40.52 -14.34 -3.60
CA ALA A 37 40.64 -12.97 -3.09
C ALA A 37 41.63 -12.90 -1.90
N GLU A 38 42.92 -12.72 -2.17
CA GLU A 38 43.86 -12.14 -1.20
C GLU A 38 43.61 -10.63 -1.12
N GLU A 39 42.51 -10.23 -0.47
CA GLU A 39 42.26 -8.83 -0.12
C GLU A 39 42.95 -8.51 1.21
N ASP A 40 43.63 -7.36 1.27
CA ASP A 40 44.33 -6.88 2.47
C ASP A 40 43.45 -6.94 3.72
N ALA A 41 44.06 -7.26 4.86
CA ALA A 41 43.39 -7.31 6.17
C ALA A 41 43.04 -5.90 6.70
N ALA A 42 42.16 -5.20 5.98
CA ALA A 42 41.68 -3.88 6.29
C ALA A 42 41.02 -3.87 7.67
N ALA A 43 41.69 -3.26 8.65
CA ALA A 43 41.18 -3.15 10.00
C ALA A 43 39.79 -2.51 10.00
N GLN A 44 38.83 -3.07 10.75
CA GLN A 44 37.50 -2.49 10.85
C GLN A 44 37.57 -1.17 11.64
N TRP A 45 37.52 -0.06 10.90
CA TRP A 45 37.35 1.29 11.42
C TRP A 45 35.85 1.63 11.45
N GLU A 46 35.36 2.10 12.58
CA GLU A 46 34.04 2.70 12.70
C GLU A 46 34.15 4.23 12.69
N VAL A 47 33.08 4.89 12.25
CA VAL A 47 32.97 6.36 12.27
C VAL A 47 32.56 6.79 13.67
N ALA A 48 33.31 7.69 14.29
CA ALA A 48 33.00 8.19 15.62
C ALA A 48 31.72 9.03 15.62
N GLU A 49 30.78 8.75 16.54
CA GLU A 49 29.75 9.72 16.90
C GLU A 49 30.42 10.86 17.70
N GLY A 50 30.32 12.09 17.19
CA GLY A 50 30.99 13.25 17.79
C GLY A 50 31.05 14.47 16.85
N PRO A 51 31.39 15.65 17.38
CA PRO A 51 31.43 16.88 16.60
C PRO A 51 32.56 16.85 15.56
N VAL A 52 32.21 17.07 14.29
CA VAL A 52 33.16 17.17 13.19
C VAL A 52 33.55 18.63 13.02
N SER A 53 34.85 18.93 12.98
CA SER A 53 35.32 20.30 12.78
C SER A 53 35.19 20.69 11.32
N THR A 54 34.41 21.74 11.07
CA THR A 54 34.29 22.39 9.76
C THR A 54 35.32 23.52 9.61
N ALA A 55 35.63 23.91 8.38
CA ALA A 55 36.48 25.06 8.08
C ALA A 55 35.85 25.95 7.00
N LEU A 56 36.14 27.25 7.04
CA LEU A 56 35.73 28.27 6.07
C LEU A 56 36.98 28.99 5.57
N HIS A 57 37.21 28.94 4.26
CA HIS A 57 38.33 29.59 3.58
C HIS A 57 37.74 30.68 2.68
N THR A 58 38.07 31.94 2.96
CA THR A 58 37.53 33.09 2.22
C THR A 58 38.49 33.58 1.16
N VAL A 59 38.00 33.87 -0.05
CA VAL A 59 38.80 34.45 -1.14
C VAL A 59 38.11 35.72 -1.66
N ASP A 60 38.70 36.88 -1.42
CA ASP A 60 38.17 38.14 -1.93
C ASP A 60 38.12 38.15 -3.46
N LEU A 61 37.03 38.69 -4.02
CA LEU A 61 36.80 38.74 -5.45
C LEU A 61 37.06 40.16 -5.98
N PRO A 62 38.23 40.43 -6.60
CA PRO A 62 38.51 41.73 -7.18
C PRO A 62 37.56 42.02 -8.36
N ALA A 63 37.01 43.23 -8.41
CA ALA A 63 36.13 43.64 -9.49
C ALA A 63 36.91 43.85 -10.80
N ALA A 64 36.47 43.21 -11.88
CA ALA A 64 37.01 43.47 -13.21
C ALA A 64 36.40 44.75 -13.80
N THR A 65 35.11 44.99 -13.53
CA THR A 65 34.40 46.25 -13.76
C THR A 65 33.35 46.48 -12.66
N PRO A 66 32.71 47.66 -12.53
CA PRO A 66 31.59 47.88 -11.61
C PRO A 66 30.34 46.99 -11.86
N THR A 67 30.33 46.23 -12.95
CA THR A 67 29.23 45.38 -13.43
C THR A 67 29.64 43.93 -13.66
N GLU A 68 30.92 43.59 -13.55
CA GLU A 68 31.42 42.23 -13.77
C GLU A 68 32.62 41.90 -12.87
N VAL A 69 32.59 40.70 -12.30
CA VAL A 69 33.67 40.10 -11.52
C VAL A 69 34.03 38.77 -12.19
N VAL A 70 35.31 38.55 -12.47
CA VAL A 70 35.80 37.28 -13.00
C VAL A 70 36.99 36.83 -12.15
N MET A 71 36.89 35.64 -11.56
CA MET A 71 38.03 34.92 -11.01
C MET A 71 38.32 33.72 -11.91
N PRO A 72 39.46 33.70 -12.63
CA PRO A 72 39.85 32.58 -13.48
C PRO A 72 40.18 31.33 -12.65
N GLN A 73 40.43 30.21 -13.33
CA GLN A 73 40.72 28.92 -12.71
C GLN A 73 41.83 29.02 -11.66
N ARG A 74 41.45 28.77 -10.40
CA ARG A 74 42.36 28.85 -9.25
C ARG A 74 42.27 27.57 -8.44
N ARG A 75 43.43 27.01 -8.08
CA ARG A 75 43.54 25.92 -7.09
C ARG A 75 43.42 26.49 -5.69
N THR A 76 42.83 25.73 -4.78
CA THR A 76 42.50 26.16 -3.42
C THR A 76 42.84 25.08 -2.40
N GLU A 77 42.73 25.41 -1.12
CA GLU A 77 42.48 24.39 -0.09
C GLU A 77 41.18 23.62 -0.40
N LYS A 78 40.99 22.47 0.25
CA LYS A 78 39.84 21.60 -0.02
C LYS A 78 38.54 22.24 0.46
N PHE A 79 37.47 22.03 -0.28
CA PHE A 79 36.12 22.39 0.11
C PHE A 79 35.13 21.38 -0.48
N SER A 80 33.89 21.37 0.02
CA SER A 80 32.77 20.66 -0.66
C SER A 80 31.54 21.53 -0.89
N MET A 81 31.49 22.73 -0.30
CA MET A 81 30.47 23.74 -0.55
C MET A 81 31.12 25.08 -0.88
N VAL A 82 30.55 25.82 -1.84
CA VAL A 82 31.00 27.15 -2.28
C VAL A 82 29.84 28.14 -2.26
N GLY A 83 29.97 29.20 -1.47
CA GLY A 83 29.08 30.36 -1.45
C GLY A 83 29.76 31.61 -2.03
N VAL A 84 28.95 32.64 -2.30
CA VAL A 84 29.40 34.00 -2.64
C VAL A 84 28.67 34.97 -1.73
N SER A 85 29.41 35.82 -1.01
CA SER A 85 28.85 36.79 -0.07
C SER A 85 29.39 38.21 -0.25
N TRP A 86 28.62 39.20 0.22
CA TRP A 86 28.92 40.64 0.15
C TRP A 86 28.63 41.35 1.48
N SER A 87 29.20 42.54 1.67
CA SER A 87 29.33 43.17 3.00
C SER A 87 28.07 43.84 3.55
N ASP A 88 27.01 44.03 2.77
CA ASP A 88 25.70 44.51 3.26
C ASP A 88 24.67 43.37 3.22
N PRO A 89 24.21 42.84 4.38
CA PRO A 89 23.23 41.75 4.44
C PRO A 89 21.82 42.13 3.98
N LYS A 90 21.57 43.41 3.68
CA LYS A 90 20.30 43.93 3.15
C LYS A 90 20.38 44.27 1.65
N ALA A 91 21.57 44.23 1.05
CA ALA A 91 21.72 44.45 -0.39
C ALA A 91 21.32 43.19 -1.17
N LEU A 92 20.53 43.37 -2.24
CA LEU A 92 20.19 42.32 -3.20
C LEU A 92 21.15 42.32 -4.38
N LEU A 93 21.77 41.18 -4.69
CA LEU A 93 22.62 41.04 -5.87
C LEU A 93 21.76 40.82 -7.12
N LYS A 94 21.60 41.88 -7.93
CA LYS A 94 20.78 41.88 -9.16
C LYS A 94 21.63 41.49 -10.37
N GLY A 95 21.84 40.19 -10.55
CA GLY A 95 22.68 39.66 -11.61
C GLY A 95 22.74 38.13 -11.62
N THR A 96 23.67 37.58 -12.38
CA THR A 96 23.96 36.15 -12.45
C THR A 96 25.29 35.86 -11.76
N ILE A 97 25.30 34.95 -10.79
CA ILE A 97 26.52 34.34 -10.26
C ILE A 97 26.68 32.96 -10.88
N SER A 98 27.73 32.75 -11.65
CA SER A 98 28.11 31.44 -12.22
C SER A 98 29.38 30.94 -11.56
N VAL A 99 29.39 29.67 -11.15
CA VAL A 99 30.52 28.97 -10.52
C VAL A 99 30.77 27.65 -11.26
N ARG A 100 32.04 27.27 -11.45
CA ARG A 100 32.42 25.88 -11.70
C ARG A 100 33.58 25.48 -10.78
N THR A 101 33.66 24.19 -10.44
CA THR A 101 34.64 23.66 -9.49
C THR A 101 35.45 22.52 -10.11
N ARG A 102 36.63 22.29 -9.55
CA ARG A 102 37.51 21.17 -9.91
C ARG A 102 37.38 20.07 -8.88
N ALA A 103 36.92 18.89 -9.30
CA ALA A 103 36.76 17.73 -8.43
C ALA A 103 38.14 17.22 -7.95
N ALA A 104 38.34 17.17 -6.64
CA ALA A 104 39.65 16.90 -6.02
C ALA A 104 40.21 15.50 -6.34
N LYS A 105 39.35 14.53 -6.67
CA LYS A 105 39.75 13.14 -6.99
C LYS A 105 40.15 12.92 -8.45
N SER A 106 39.41 13.49 -9.41
CA SER A 106 39.64 13.28 -10.85
C SER A 106 40.36 14.45 -11.52
N GLY A 107 40.44 15.61 -10.86
CA GLY A 107 40.96 16.85 -11.42
C GLY A 107 40.11 17.49 -12.52
N THR A 108 38.91 16.94 -12.77
CA THR A 108 37.98 17.41 -13.81
C THR A 108 37.23 18.66 -13.36
N TRP A 109 37.03 19.61 -14.27
CA TRP A 109 36.16 20.78 -14.04
C TRP A 109 34.68 20.44 -14.29
N SER A 110 33.79 20.99 -13.48
CA SER A 110 32.34 20.91 -13.71
C SER A 110 31.91 21.80 -14.87
N ALA A 111 30.71 21.53 -15.41
CA ALA A 111 29.96 22.56 -16.12
C ALA A 111 29.65 23.75 -15.19
N TRP A 112 29.38 24.92 -15.77
CA TRP A 112 28.94 26.09 -15.02
C TRP A 112 27.58 25.84 -14.34
N LYS A 113 27.49 26.11 -13.04
CA LYS A 113 26.26 26.15 -12.26
C LYS A 113 25.99 27.57 -11.80
N GLN A 114 24.73 28.00 -11.82
CA GLN A 114 24.30 29.31 -11.34
C GLN A 114 23.93 29.22 -9.85
N LEU A 115 24.26 30.25 -9.05
CA LEU A 115 23.75 30.40 -7.68
C LEU A 115 22.46 31.25 -7.66
N THR A 116 21.59 30.93 -6.71
CA THR A 116 20.33 31.64 -6.44
C THR A 116 20.59 32.87 -5.54
N THR A 117 19.93 34.00 -5.79
CA THR A 117 20.28 35.32 -5.20
C THR A 117 19.07 36.22 -4.88
N ASP A 118 17.89 35.64 -4.70
CA ASP A 118 16.63 36.36 -4.42
C ASP A 118 16.47 36.77 -2.94
N ASP A 119 16.92 35.94 -2.01
CA ASP A 119 16.99 36.22 -0.57
C ASP A 119 18.47 36.38 -0.15
N PRO A 120 18.89 37.51 0.46
CA PRO A 120 20.27 37.71 0.90
C PRO A 120 20.60 37.01 2.23
N GLY A 121 19.63 36.39 2.92
CA GLY A 121 19.81 35.76 4.24
C GLY A 121 19.71 36.74 5.42
N SER A 122 18.89 37.78 5.31
CA SER A 122 18.75 38.84 6.32
C SER A 122 18.20 38.32 7.67
N ALA A 123 18.96 38.53 8.75
CA ALA A 123 18.61 38.11 10.10
C ALA A 123 17.56 39.02 10.78
N GLU A 124 16.78 38.45 11.71
CA GLU A 124 15.92 39.23 12.62
C GLU A 124 16.72 39.98 13.70
N PRO A 125 16.20 41.09 14.27
CA PRO A 125 16.82 41.76 15.40
C PRO A 125 16.98 40.81 16.60
N GLY A 126 18.22 40.53 17.00
CA GLY A 126 18.56 39.61 18.09
C GLY A 126 19.01 38.21 17.67
N GLU A 127 19.06 37.90 16.36
CA GLU A 127 19.58 36.63 15.83
C GLU A 127 21.10 36.66 15.51
N VAL A 128 21.71 37.85 15.44
CA VAL A 128 23.13 37.99 15.06
C VAL A 128 24.05 37.70 16.26
N ALA A 129 24.77 36.57 16.21
CA ALA A 129 25.62 36.09 17.29
C ALA A 129 27.06 36.62 17.21
N ARG A 130 27.68 36.63 16.03
CA ARG A 130 29.10 37.02 15.86
C ARG A 130 29.38 37.71 14.53
N GLY A 131 30.28 38.70 14.57
CA GLY A 131 30.86 39.34 13.39
C GLY A 131 29.91 40.29 12.64
N ALA A 132 30.39 40.80 11.50
CA ALA A 132 29.55 41.54 10.57
C ALA A 132 28.81 40.53 9.67
N ALA A 133 27.51 40.35 9.91
CA ALA A 133 26.61 39.54 9.08
C ALA A 133 26.70 39.96 7.60
N ARG A 134 26.76 38.99 6.68
CA ARG A 134 26.94 39.23 5.25
C ARG A 134 25.73 38.77 4.45
N GLY A 135 25.47 39.46 3.34
CA GLY A 135 24.49 39.02 2.36
C GLY A 135 25.10 37.88 1.54
N THR A 136 24.34 36.83 1.25
CA THR A 136 24.84 35.65 0.55
C THR A 136 23.90 35.20 -0.57
N ALA A 137 24.48 34.57 -1.59
CA ALA A 137 23.74 33.66 -2.46
C ALA A 137 23.47 32.33 -1.74
N ASP A 138 22.53 31.52 -2.25
CA ASP A 138 22.43 30.12 -1.83
C ASP A 138 23.74 29.38 -2.17
N PRO A 139 24.38 28.71 -1.19
CA PRO A 139 25.65 28.05 -1.42
C PRO A 139 25.47 26.75 -2.19
N LEU A 140 26.44 26.42 -3.04
CA LEU A 140 26.44 25.24 -3.90
C LEU A 140 27.26 24.10 -3.28
N TRP A 141 26.65 22.95 -3.03
CA TRP A 141 27.37 21.69 -2.85
C TRP A 141 28.03 21.28 -4.18
N ALA A 142 29.35 21.28 -4.17
CA ALA A 142 30.21 20.85 -5.27
C ALA A 142 30.68 19.39 -5.10
N GLY A 143 30.60 18.85 -3.87
CA GLY A 143 31.37 17.68 -3.47
C GLY A 143 32.87 17.98 -3.38
N PRO A 144 33.71 17.01 -2.96
CA PRO A 144 35.13 17.22 -2.68
C PRO A 144 35.89 17.87 -3.85
N SER A 145 36.25 19.14 -3.67
CA SER A 145 36.82 20.03 -4.68
C SER A 145 38.10 20.69 -4.19
N ASP A 146 39.01 21.02 -5.12
CA ASP A 146 40.33 21.63 -4.84
C ASP A 146 40.69 22.77 -5.82
N GLY A 147 39.68 23.32 -6.48
CA GLY A 147 39.78 24.48 -7.35
C GLY A 147 38.41 25.00 -7.76
N VAL A 148 38.37 26.28 -8.14
CA VAL A 148 37.14 27.03 -8.40
C VAL A 148 37.41 28.13 -9.45
N GLU A 149 36.38 28.46 -10.22
CA GLU A 149 36.33 29.55 -11.20
C GLU A 149 34.95 30.21 -11.13
N VAL A 150 34.89 31.54 -11.15
CA VAL A 150 33.66 32.30 -10.85
C VAL A 150 33.51 33.49 -11.78
N ARG A 151 32.28 33.70 -12.25
CA ARG A 151 31.86 34.86 -13.03
C ARG A 151 30.58 35.44 -12.45
N ILE A 152 30.61 36.71 -12.06
CA ILE A 152 29.42 37.44 -11.58
C ILE A 152 29.15 38.59 -12.55
N VAL A 153 27.95 38.66 -13.10
CA VAL A 153 27.55 39.69 -14.07
C VAL A 153 26.28 40.40 -13.61
N ALA A 154 26.32 41.72 -13.54
CA ALA A 154 25.17 42.57 -13.24
C ALA A 154 24.07 42.45 -14.30
N ALA A 155 22.81 42.53 -13.89
CA ALA A 155 21.68 42.55 -14.82
C ALA A 155 21.73 43.82 -15.69
N SER A 156 21.68 43.66 -17.01
CA SER A 156 21.73 44.75 -17.97
C SER A 156 20.48 45.64 -17.94
N GLY A 157 20.57 46.84 -18.53
CA GLY A 157 19.42 47.73 -18.75
C GLY A 157 19.20 48.84 -17.71
N LYS A 158 19.87 48.83 -16.53
CA LYS A 158 19.87 49.98 -15.60
C LYS A 158 21.23 50.19 -14.93
N VAL A 159 21.72 51.44 -14.96
CA VAL A 159 23.01 51.88 -14.35
C VAL A 159 23.03 51.69 -12.81
N THR A 160 21.86 51.52 -12.19
CA THR A 160 21.68 51.23 -10.76
C THR A 160 22.01 49.79 -10.36
N ASN A 161 22.16 48.85 -11.31
CA ASN A 161 22.36 47.44 -11.03
C ASN A 161 23.83 47.08 -10.69
N LYS A 162 24.55 47.98 -10.00
CA LYS A 162 25.93 47.73 -9.59
C LYS A 162 26.03 46.52 -8.67
N LEU A 163 27.13 45.77 -8.77
CA LEU A 163 27.37 44.64 -7.89
C LEU A 163 27.64 45.12 -6.44
N PRO A 164 27.17 44.39 -5.40
CA PRO A 164 27.39 44.76 -4.00
C PRO A 164 28.88 44.87 -3.62
N ALA A 165 29.18 45.70 -2.63
CA ALA A 165 30.55 45.96 -2.18
C ALA A 165 31.13 44.79 -1.36
N GLY A 166 32.44 44.56 -1.51
CA GLY A 166 33.17 43.54 -0.77
C GLY A 166 32.73 42.11 -1.08
N LEU A 167 32.54 41.79 -2.36
CA LEU A 167 32.28 40.43 -2.82
C LEU A 167 33.47 39.50 -2.51
N ARG A 168 33.16 38.30 -2.03
CA ARG A 168 34.14 37.21 -1.79
C ARG A 168 33.52 35.84 -2.06
N LEU A 169 34.36 34.83 -2.17
CA LEU A 169 33.99 33.43 -2.06
C LEU A 169 34.08 32.95 -0.61
N ASP A 170 33.18 32.04 -0.27
CA ASP A 170 33.12 31.35 1.00
C ASP A 170 33.21 29.84 0.71
N LEU A 171 34.42 29.29 0.82
CA LEU A 171 34.72 27.89 0.51
C LEU A 171 34.72 27.07 1.80
N ILE A 172 33.81 26.11 1.93
CA ILE A 172 33.56 25.39 3.18
C ILE A 172 34.00 23.93 3.06
N ASP A 173 34.91 23.51 3.94
CA ASP A 173 35.19 22.10 4.21
C ASP A 173 34.20 21.58 5.27
N PRO A 174 33.35 20.58 4.95
CA PRO A 174 32.46 19.94 5.92
C PRO A 174 33.18 19.12 7.00
N GLY A 175 34.48 18.86 6.83
CA GLY A 175 35.28 18.01 7.69
C GLY A 175 34.96 16.51 7.53
N GLU A 176 35.99 15.69 7.68
CA GLU A 176 35.88 14.24 7.79
C GLU A 176 35.64 13.84 9.26
N PRO A 177 34.70 12.93 9.55
CA PRO A 177 34.52 12.41 10.90
C PRO A 177 35.69 11.51 11.31
N ALA A 178 36.06 11.56 12.59
CA ALA A 178 37.16 10.76 13.11
C ALA A 178 36.86 9.26 12.96
N ARG A 179 37.85 8.50 12.46
CA ARG A 179 37.76 7.04 12.33
C ARG A 179 38.40 6.39 13.55
N ILE A 180 37.64 5.58 14.28
CA ILE A 180 38.11 4.81 15.43
C ILE A 180 38.30 3.36 15.01
N ARG A 181 39.51 2.84 15.22
CA ARG A 181 39.81 1.42 15.03
C ARG A 181 39.13 0.63 16.14
N LYS A 182 38.36 -0.41 15.81
CA LYS A 182 37.79 -1.30 16.82
C LYS A 182 38.88 -1.84 17.76
N PRO A 183 38.72 -1.73 19.09
CA PRO A 183 39.61 -2.43 20.02
C PRO A 183 39.45 -3.94 19.79
N HIS A 184 40.58 -4.63 19.61
CA HIS A 184 40.59 -6.09 19.64
C HIS A 184 40.32 -6.56 21.08
N ALA A 185 39.71 -7.74 21.25
CA ALA A 185 39.63 -8.37 22.56
C ALA A 185 41.04 -8.56 23.14
N ALA A 186 41.27 -8.14 24.38
CA ALA A 186 42.60 -8.01 24.94
C ALA A 186 43.26 -9.38 25.20
N GLY A 187 44.51 -9.57 24.75
CA GLY A 187 45.22 -10.83 24.99
C GLY A 187 46.52 -11.08 24.22
N ALA A 188 47.48 -10.15 24.24
CA ALA A 188 48.91 -10.44 23.99
C ALA A 188 49.82 -9.25 24.36
N ASP A 189 50.96 -9.53 25.01
CA ASP A 189 52.04 -8.56 25.19
C ASP A 189 52.73 -8.18 23.86
N ARG A 190 53.08 -6.90 23.71
CA ARG A 190 54.30 -6.47 23.00
C ARG A 190 54.75 -5.07 23.43
N ARG A 191 56.06 -4.85 23.31
CA ARG A 191 56.81 -3.73 23.92
C ARG A 191 56.59 -2.39 23.17
N PRO A 192 56.77 -1.24 23.82
CA PRO A 192 56.55 0.06 23.19
C PRO A 192 57.56 0.34 22.08
N ALA A 193 57.06 0.70 20.89
CA ALA A 193 57.86 1.25 19.81
C ALA A 193 57.98 2.78 19.96
N GLU A 194 59.14 3.27 19.55
CA GLU A 194 59.74 4.57 19.90
C GLU A 194 58.93 5.84 19.59
N ARG A 195 59.24 6.90 20.33
CA ARG A 195 58.80 8.26 20.01
C ARG A 195 59.46 8.75 18.72
N PHE A 196 58.69 9.35 17.82
CA PHE A 196 59.20 10.44 16.98
C PHE A 196 58.54 11.75 17.41
N GLN A 197 59.38 12.72 17.79
CA GLN A 197 59.02 14.12 18.02
C GLN A 197 59.19 14.90 16.70
N PRO A 198 58.53 16.06 16.53
CA PRO A 198 58.36 16.68 15.22
C PRO A 198 59.65 17.32 14.70
N VAL A 199 59.82 17.28 13.37
CA VAL A 199 60.85 18.06 12.67
C VAL A 199 60.16 19.26 12.01
N ALA A 200 60.49 20.46 12.46
CA ALA A 200 60.13 21.70 11.78
C ALA A 200 61.35 22.25 11.04
N GLN A 201 61.21 22.56 9.74
CA GLN A 201 61.91 23.70 9.16
C GLN A 201 61.29 24.19 7.85
N VAL A 202 61.60 25.44 7.52
CA VAL A 202 61.04 26.22 6.41
C VAL A 202 61.97 26.16 5.20
N ARG A 203 61.41 26.03 3.99
CA ARG A 203 62.00 26.69 2.80
C ARG A 203 60.92 27.03 1.77
N ALA A 204 61.13 28.15 1.08
CA ALA A 204 60.27 28.64 0.03
C ALA A 204 60.57 27.96 -1.32
N LEU A 205 59.59 27.99 -2.23
CA LEU A 205 59.78 27.78 -3.66
C LEU A 205 59.02 28.87 -4.42
N GLU A 206 59.59 29.27 -5.56
CA GLU A 206 59.17 30.40 -6.40
C GLU A 206 58.06 30.01 -7.42
N PRO A 207 57.38 30.97 -8.05
CA PRO A 207 56.28 30.68 -8.98
C PRO A 207 56.78 30.09 -10.31
N THR A 208 56.25 28.94 -10.70
CA THR A 208 56.60 28.25 -11.94
C THR A 208 55.45 28.21 -12.94
N ALA A 209 55.71 28.75 -14.13
CA ALA A 209 55.05 28.53 -15.42
C ALA A 209 53.50 28.68 -15.51
N THR A 210 53.09 29.71 -16.25
CA THR A 210 51.79 29.73 -16.95
C THR A 210 51.80 28.67 -18.06
N GLU A 211 50.85 27.72 -18.01
CA GLU A 211 50.57 26.81 -19.14
C GLU A 211 49.57 27.50 -20.12
N PRO A 212 49.78 27.43 -21.45
CA PRO A 212 48.89 28.08 -22.41
C PRO A 212 47.52 27.38 -22.49
N ALA A 213 46.48 28.15 -22.79
CA ALA A 213 45.12 27.61 -22.90
C ALA A 213 44.97 26.64 -24.10
N PRO A 214 44.23 25.53 -23.94
CA PRO A 214 43.85 24.69 -25.07
C PRO A 214 42.86 25.46 -25.96
N THR A 215 43.14 25.52 -27.26
CA THR A 215 42.23 26.07 -28.26
C THR A 215 41.14 25.06 -28.60
N ASP A 216 39.88 25.36 -28.27
CA ASP A 216 38.74 24.59 -28.76
C ASP A 216 38.63 24.67 -30.30
N PRO A 217 38.26 23.58 -30.98
CA PRO A 217 38.01 23.59 -32.42
C PRO A 217 36.68 24.29 -32.73
N ALA A 218 36.66 25.14 -33.75
CA ALA A 218 35.44 25.80 -34.19
C ALA A 218 34.44 24.80 -34.83
N PRO A 219 33.14 24.84 -34.49
CA PRO A 219 32.13 23.97 -35.08
C PRO A 219 31.74 24.43 -36.49
N THR A 220 31.92 23.55 -37.47
CA THR A 220 31.49 23.77 -38.87
C THR A 220 30.12 23.17 -39.16
N ASP A 221 29.09 24.02 -39.32
CA ASP A 221 27.89 23.88 -40.18
C ASP A 221 27.02 22.60 -40.15
N PRO A 222 25.81 22.59 -40.76
CA PRO A 222 25.02 23.71 -41.30
C PRO A 222 23.62 23.87 -40.66
N ALA A 223 22.96 24.98 -40.95
CA ALA A 223 21.56 25.20 -40.56
C ALA A 223 20.55 24.48 -41.49
N PRO A 224 19.54 23.76 -40.97
CA PRO A 224 18.47 23.17 -41.77
C PRO A 224 17.30 24.15 -41.96
N THR A 225 17.08 24.62 -43.18
CA THR A 225 15.89 25.41 -43.55
C THR A 225 14.68 24.50 -43.77
N VAL A 226 13.69 24.54 -42.86
CA VAL A 226 12.35 23.98 -43.12
C VAL A 226 11.26 24.95 -42.69
N THR A 227 10.38 25.24 -43.65
CA THR A 227 9.19 26.09 -43.60
C THR A 227 8.25 25.82 -42.41
N THR A 228 7.87 26.88 -41.68
CA THR A 228 6.68 26.89 -40.82
C THR A 228 5.56 27.67 -41.49
N THR A 229 4.48 26.98 -41.88
CA THR A 229 3.23 27.61 -42.31
C THR A 229 2.46 28.16 -41.12
N ASP A 230 1.99 29.40 -41.22
CA ASP A 230 1.26 30.13 -40.18
C ASP A 230 -0.28 29.95 -40.30
N PRO A 231 -0.98 29.53 -39.22
CA PRO A 231 -2.42 29.68 -39.07
C PRO A 231 -2.75 30.74 -38.00
N ALA A 232 -3.22 31.91 -38.45
CA ALA A 232 -3.51 33.06 -37.58
C ALA A 232 -4.53 32.75 -36.46
N PRO A 233 -4.34 33.29 -35.23
CA PRO A 233 -5.27 33.09 -34.13
C PRO A 233 -6.53 33.96 -34.28
N THR A 234 -7.69 33.34 -34.49
CA THR A 234 -9.00 34.00 -34.47
C THR A 234 -9.37 34.46 -33.06
N THR A 235 -9.44 35.78 -32.86
CA THR A 235 -9.83 36.41 -31.59
C THR A 235 -11.35 36.61 -31.49
N THR A 236 -12.07 35.63 -30.93
CA THR A 236 -13.50 35.76 -30.63
C THR A 236 -13.70 36.26 -29.19
N ALA A 237 -13.96 37.55 -29.03
CA ALA A 237 -14.33 38.16 -27.75
C ALA A 237 -15.86 38.07 -27.51
N PRO A 238 -16.33 37.62 -26.32
CA PRO A 238 -17.72 37.80 -25.91
C PRO A 238 -17.97 39.23 -25.43
N ALA A 239 -19.05 39.85 -25.91
CA ALA A 239 -19.53 41.15 -25.43
C ALA A 239 -20.24 41.03 -24.06
N PRO A 240 -20.32 42.11 -23.26
CA PRO A 240 -20.99 42.07 -21.96
C PRO A 240 -22.52 42.07 -22.10
N THR A 241 -23.20 41.22 -21.33
CA THR A 241 -24.68 41.18 -21.27
C THR A 241 -25.20 42.06 -20.15
N THR A 242 -25.96 43.10 -20.49
CA THR A 242 -26.75 43.89 -19.52
C THR A 242 -28.15 43.29 -19.32
N THR A 243 -28.59 43.15 -18.08
CA THR A 243 -30.00 42.95 -17.72
C THR A 243 -30.35 43.83 -16.51
N THR A 244 -31.55 44.39 -16.49
CA THR A 244 -31.98 45.46 -15.58
C THR A 244 -32.63 45.01 -14.28
N THR A 245 -32.32 45.78 -13.22
CA THR A 245 -33.18 46.28 -12.14
C THR A 245 -34.52 45.61 -11.82
N THR A 246 -34.73 45.28 -10.54
CA THR A 246 -36.04 45.34 -9.86
C THR A 246 -35.82 45.77 -8.39
N THR A 247 -36.86 46.26 -7.70
CA THR A 247 -36.75 47.31 -6.67
C THR A 247 -37.17 46.89 -5.24
N ALA A 248 -36.28 47.11 -4.24
CA ALA A 248 -36.54 47.43 -2.81
C ALA A 248 -37.47 46.51 -1.96
N PRO A 249 -37.66 46.71 -0.63
CA PRO A 249 -37.00 47.64 0.32
C PRO A 249 -36.35 46.96 1.56
N ALA A 250 -35.80 47.77 2.49
CA ALA A 250 -35.43 47.36 3.85
C ALA A 250 -36.65 47.40 4.81
N PRO A 251 -36.55 46.93 6.09
CA PRO A 251 -36.12 47.87 7.15
C PRO A 251 -35.43 47.27 8.42
N THR A 252 -34.85 48.18 9.21
CA THR A 252 -34.71 48.23 10.70
C THR A 252 -34.11 47.08 11.54
N ASP A 253 -33.11 47.49 12.34
CA ASP A 253 -32.70 46.98 13.67
C ASP A 253 -33.89 46.87 14.67
N PRO A 254 -33.83 46.03 15.74
CA PRO A 254 -33.25 46.55 16.99
C PRO A 254 -32.52 45.52 17.90
N ALA A 255 -31.67 46.06 18.80
CA ALA A 255 -31.05 45.34 19.90
C ALA A 255 -31.93 45.27 21.17
N PRO A 256 -31.65 44.34 22.11
CA PRO A 256 -32.14 44.40 23.49
C PRO A 256 -31.02 44.66 24.52
N THR A 257 -31.31 45.55 25.49
CA THR A 257 -30.53 45.73 26.73
C THR A 257 -30.84 44.61 27.73
N MET A 258 -29.89 44.25 28.60
CA MET A 258 -30.16 43.49 29.83
C MET A 258 -29.58 44.22 31.05
N THR A 259 -30.31 44.15 32.16
CA THR A 259 -30.15 45.06 33.31
C THR A 259 -29.48 44.37 34.52
N THR A 260 -28.94 45.18 35.43
CA THR A 260 -28.28 44.78 36.68
C THR A 260 -29.19 44.03 37.66
N THR A 261 -28.64 43.04 38.36
CA THR A 261 -28.89 42.81 39.80
C THR A 261 -27.72 42.08 40.45
N ASP A 262 -27.44 42.45 41.70
CA ASP A 262 -26.45 41.85 42.61
C ASP A 262 -27.07 41.77 44.02
N PRO A 263 -26.76 40.75 44.82
CA PRO A 263 -26.89 40.88 46.28
C PRO A 263 -25.64 40.41 47.06
N ALA A 264 -25.37 41.15 48.14
CA ALA A 264 -24.16 41.11 48.96
C ALA A 264 -24.12 39.93 49.99
N PRO A 265 -23.04 39.76 50.80
CA PRO A 265 -22.67 38.49 51.43
C PRO A 265 -23.11 38.32 52.90
N THR A 266 -22.83 37.14 53.47
CA THR A 266 -22.96 36.83 54.91
C THR A 266 -21.72 36.12 55.46
N THR A 267 -21.44 36.27 56.76
CA THR A 267 -20.23 35.79 57.46
C THR A 267 -20.57 34.83 58.61
N THR A 268 -19.57 34.04 59.07
CA THR A 268 -19.24 33.71 60.50
C THR A 268 -18.44 32.38 60.61
N ALA A 269 -17.63 32.23 61.67
CA ALA A 269 -16.71 31.12 61.99
C ALA A 269 -17.17 30.37 63.28
N PRO A 270 -16.40 29.52 64.02
CA PRO A 270 -15.01 29.03 63.86
C PRO A 270 -14.85 27.49 64.07
N ALA A 271 -13.65 27.04 64.45
CA ALA A 271 -13.22 25.63 64.56
C ALA A 271 -13.50 24.95 65.93
N PRO A 272 -13.10 23.67 66.08
CA PRO A 272 -12.37 23.24 67.29
C PRO A 272 -11.00 22.58 66.99
N THR A 273 -10.25 22.29 68.06
CA THR A 273 -8.79 22.04 68.07
C THR A 273 -8.43 20.63 68.58
N THR A 274 -7.26 20.09 68.20
CA THR A 274 -6.67 18.89 68.85
C THR A 274 -5.14 18.97 69.02
N THR A 275 -4.63 18.50 70.16
CA THR A 275 -3.21 18.42 70.57
C THR A 275 -2.78 16.95 70.82
N THR A 276 -1.50 16.56 70.88
CA THR A 276 -0.23 17.34 70.75
C THR A 276 0.59 16.80 69.53
N THR A 277 1.91 16.52 69.47
CA THR A 277 3.05 16.45 70.42
C THR A 277 4.35 16.77 69.68
N THR A 278 5.33 17.41 70.34
CA THR A 278 6.60 17.84 69.74
C THR A 278 7.64 16.71 69.62
N THR A 279 8.29 16.59 68.46
CA THR A 279 9.62 15.97 68.31
C THR A 279 10.45 16.75 67.30
N VAL A 280 11.66 17.17 67.72
CA VAL A 280 12.63 17.89 66.87
C VAL A 280 13.96 17.14 66.89
N PRO A 281 14.49 16.77 65.71
CA PRO A 281 15.92 16.53 65.57
C PRO A 281 16.52 17.20 64.32
N ALA A 282 17.54 18.04 64.57
CA ALA A 282 18.57 18.53 63.64
C ALA A 282 18.16 19.37 62.39
N PRO A 283 18.93 20.43 62.04
CA PRO A 283 18.72 21.19 60.81
C PRO A 283 19.35 20.47 59.60
N THR A 284 18.54 20.15 58.59
CA THR A 284 19.03 19.79 57.26
C THR A 284 18.79 20.95 56.30
N THR A 285 19.81 21.29 55.50
CA THR A 285 19.74 22.39 54.54
C THR A 285 18.77 22.06 53.41
N SER A 286 17.55 22.60 53.47
CA SER A 286 16.58 22.48 52.40
C SER A 286 17.04 23.27 51.17
N ALA A 287 17.62 22.58 50.19
CA ALA A 287 17.70 23.11 48.83
C ALA A 287 16.26 23.41 48.33
N PRO A 288 16.06 24.46 47.53
CA PRO A 288 14.73 24.81 47.04
C PRO A 288 14.16 23.65 46.21
N THR A 289 12.99 23.15 46.61
CA THR A 289 12.26 22.12 45.86
C THR A 289 12.07 22.62 44.42
N PRO A 290 12.47 21.86 43.39
CA PRO A 290 12.25 22.27 42.02
C PRO A 290 10.74 22.39 41.76
N THR A 291 10.28 23.59 41.39
CA THR A 291 8.93 23.83 40.90
C THR A 291 8.59 22.76 39.86
N PRO A 292 7.43 22.07 39.95
CA PRO A 292 7.13 20.96 39.07
C PRO A 292 7.17 21.42 37.61
N THR A 293 8.14 20.91 36.86
CA THR A 293 8.30 21.19 35.42
C THR A 293 6.99 20.89 34.73
N ALA A 294 6.37 21.91 34.14
CA ALA A 294 5.10 21.76 33.42
C ALA A 294 5.24 20.65 32.39
N THR A 295 4.50 19.55 32.58
CA THR A 295 4.61 18.36 31.74
C THR A 295 4.24 18.75 30.32
N ALA A 296 5.15 18.53 29.36
CA ALA A 296 4.94 18.89 27.98
C ALA A 296 3.63 18.23 27.47
N PRO A 297 2.75 18.96 26.76
CA PRO A 297 1.45 18.46 26.35
C PRO A 297 1.60 17.16 25.54
N ALA A 298 0.91 16.11 25.99
CA ALA A 298 1.06 14.77 25.43
C ALA A 298 0.78 14.74 23.92
N ASN A 299 1.79 14.41 23.13
CA ASN A 299 1.69 14.42 21.68
C ASN A 299 1.00 13.14 21.17
N PRO A 300 -0.14 13.23 20.47
CA PRO A 300 -0.79 12.06 19.89
C PRO A 300 -0.07 11.52 18.65
N VAL A 301 0.88 12.27 18.09
CA VAL A 301 1.77 11.84 17.00
C VAL A 301 3.09 11.33 17.62
N PRO A 302 3.55 10.12 17.31
CA PRO A 302 4.82 9.60 17.82
C PRO A 302 6.02 10.45 17.40
N ALA A 303 7.13 10.35 18.15
CA ALA A 303 8.37 11.03 17.80
C ALA A 303 8.92 10.53 16.44
N PRO A 304 9.30 11.42 15.52
CA PRO A 304 9.84 11.02 14.22
C PRO A 304 11.28 10.52 14.35
N LYS A 305 11.62 9.43 13.64
CA LYS A 305 13.01 8.99 13.52
C LYS A 305 13.81 10.00 12.68
N LEU A 306 14.82 10.59 13.31
CA LEU A 306 15.76 11.55 12.72
C LEU A 306 17.19 11.28 13.22
N LEU A 307 18.19 11.89 12.59
CA LEU A 307 19.54 11.99 13.12
C LEU A 307 19.65 13.23 14.00
N THR A 308 20.01 13.03 15.26
CA THR A 308 20.30 14.13 16.20
C THR A 308 21.59 14.86 15.82
N ARG A 309 21.79 16.06 16.35
CA ARG A 309 22.99 16.87 16.08
C ARG A 309 24.32 16.15 16.36
N ALA A 310 24.37 15.31 17.39
CA ALA A 310 25.54 14.47 17.67
C ALA A 310 25.82 13.44 16.55
N GLN A 311 24.75 12.86 15.97
CA GLN A 311 24.84 11.77 14.99
C GLN A 311 25.15 12.23 13.56
N TRP A 312 24.80 13.47 13.20
CA TRP A 312 25.31 14.08 11.95
C TRP A 312 26.62 14.86 12.11
N GLY A 313 27.12 14.93 13.34
CA GLY A 313 28.43 15.47 13.69
C GLY A 313 28.48 17.00 13.78
N ALA A 314 27.42 17.63 14.28
CA ALA A 314 27.31 19.08 14.39
C ALA A 314 28.50 19.73 15.12
N ASN A 315 29.02 20.82 14.57
CA ASN A 315 30.11 21.57 15.16
C ASN A 315 29.59 22.50 16.26
N GLU A 316 29.24 21.93 17.41
CA GLU A 316 28.63 22.63 18.55
C GLU A 316 29.44 23.83 19.09
N LYS A 317 30.73 23.96 18.73
CA LYS A 317 31.58 25.12 19.07
C LYS A 317 31.19 26.41 18.32
N LEU A 318 30.42 26.29 17.24
CA LEU A 318 29.92 27.43 16.47
C LEU A 318 28.74 28.12 17.17
N VAL A 319 27.86 27.35 17.80
CA VAL A 319 26.68 27.88 18.51
C VAL A 319 27.10 28.43 19.87
N THR A 320 26.99 29.75 20.04
CA THR A 320 27.38 30.42 21.29
C THR A 320 26.20 30.67 22.23
N ASP A 321 25.06 31.06 21.68
CA ASP A 321 23.93 31.53 22.48
C ASP A 321 22.91 30.42 22.71
N LEU A 322 22.21 30.49 23.85
CA LEU A 322 21.23 29.48 24.22
C LEU A 322 20.01 29.50 23.27
N PRO A 323 19.40 28.34 22.97
CA PRO A 323 18.23 28.27 22.11
C PRO A 323 17.05 29.05 22.72
N GLN A 324 16.48 29.96 21.93
CA GLN A 324 15.28 30.73 22.28
C GLN A 324 14.03 29.91 21.93
N TYR A 325 12.96 30.04 22.73
CA TYR A 325 11.72 29.29 22.55
C TYR A 325 10.50 30.21 22.45
N GLY A 326 9.58 29.88 21.55
CA GLY A 326 8.22 30.40 21.55
C GLY A 326 7.35 29.71 22.62
N THR A 327 6.06 30.03 22.60
CA THR A 327 5.03 29.38 23.44
C THR A 327 4.30 28.25 22.72
N GLU A 328 4.29 28.26 21.39
CA GLU A 328 3.55 27.30 20.56
C GLU A 328 4.18 27.12 19.16
N VAL A 329 3.72 26.13 18.38
CA VAL A 329 4.02 26.03 16.93
C VAL A 329 2.73 26.28 16.16
N ARG A 330 2.57 27.51 15.64
CA ARG A 330 1.35 27.99 14.96
C ARG A 330 1.28 27.57 13.50
N GLY A 331 2.40 27.23 12.89
CA GLY A 331 2.50 26.84 11.48
C GLY A 331 3.86 26.19 11.20
N PHE A 332 3.96 25.50 10.06
CA PHE A 332 5.14 24.72 9.69
C PHE A 332 5.66 25.09 8.30
N TRP A 333 6.73 25.88 8.23
CA TRP A 333 7.30 26.40 6.99
C TRP A 333 8.07 25.33 6.19
N VAL A 334 7.86 25.30 4.88
CA VAL A 334 8.60 24.42 3.96
C VAL A 334 9.56 25.24 3.11
N HIS A 335 10.84 24.88 3.20
CA HIS A 335 11.95 25.47 2.48
C HIS A 335 12.62 24.45 1.56
N HIS A 336 13.41 24.96 0.62
CA HIS A 336 14.54 24.23 0.06
C HIS A 336 15.84 24.92 0.46
N THR A 337 16.98 24.31 0.15
CA THR A 337 18.31 24.83 0.53
C THR A 337 19.06 25.53 -0.62
N GLY A 338 18.49 25.59 -1.82
CA GLY A 338 19.10 26.18 -3.03
C GLY A 338 20.29 25.42 -3.63
N THR A 339 21.09 24.73 -2.81
CA THR A 339 22.21 23.88 -3.25
C THR A 339 21.78 22.81 -4.25
N SER A 340 22.67 22.50 -5.20
CA SER A 340 22.58 21.38 -6.16
C SER A 340 21.98 20.08 -5.58
N SER A 341 20.95 19.55 -6.25
CA SER A 341 20.27 18.29 -5.91
C SER A 341 21.04 17.02 -6.28
N ASP A 342 22.21 17.12 -6.93
CA ASP A 342 22.94 15.99 -7.53
C ASP A 342 23.77 15.13 -6.55
N TYR A 343 23.79 15.47 -5.26
CA TYR A 343 24.62 14.83 -4.21
C TYR A 343 24.27 13.34 -3.94
N ALA A 344 25.17 12.59 -3.30
CA ALA A 344 24.89 11.22 -2.83
C ALA A 344 24.23 11.25 -1.44
N CYS A 345 23.34 10.29 -1.10
CA CYS A 345 22.71 10.27 0.24
C CYS A 345 23.70 10.19 1.42
N ALA A 346 24.95 9.74 1.16
CA ALA A 346 26.03 9.75 2.15
C ALA A 346 26.56 11.17 2.44
N ASP A 347 26.48 12.07 1.46
CA ASP A 347 26.91 13.48 1.58
C ASP A 347 25.98 14.29 2.48
N SER A 348 24.73 13.85 2.70
CA SER A 348 23.68 14.59 3.38
C SER A 348 24.12 15.18 4.73
N ALA A 349 24.83 14.42 5.56
CA ALA A 349 25.34 14.92 6.84
C ALA A 349 26.45 15.99 6.68
N ALA A 350 27.30 15.85 5.66
CA ALA A 350 28.33 16.83 5.34
C ALA A 350 27.71 18.13 4.78
N ILE A 351 26.67 18.04 3.97
CA ILE A 351 25.89 19.19 3.49
C ILE A 351 25.27 19.96 4.66
N VAL A 352 24.65 19.27 5.62
CA VAL A 352 24.07 19.92 6.82
C VAL A 352 25.16 20.64 7.65
N ARG A 353 26.35 20.03 7.82
CA ARG A 353 27.51 20.70 8.47
C ARG A 353 28.00 21.93 7.69
N SER A 354 28.03 21.87 6.36
CA SER A 354 28.41 23.03 5.54
C SER A 354 27.39 24.17 5.63
N ILE A 355 26.08 23.88 5.58
CA ILE A 355 25.03 24.90 5.70
C ILE A 355 25.03 25.52 7.11
N MET A 356 25.20 24.71 8.17
CA MET A 356 25.40 25.23 9.53
C MET A 356 26.62 26.17 9.62
N THR A 357 27.72 25.84 8.93
CA THR A 357 28.93 26.68 8.92
C THR A 357 28.70 27.99 8.14
N ASN A 358 27.96 27.94 7.03
CA ASN A 358 27.55 29.11 6.26
C ASN A 358 26.65 30.04 7.08
N ASP A 359 25.60 29.49 7.70
CA ASP A 359 24.64 30.26 8.50
C ASP A 359 25.34 30.97 9.68
N VAL A 360 26.22 30.28 10.41
CA VAL A 360 26.90 30.88 11.58
C VAL A 360 28.07 31.79 11.19
N GLN A 361 28.94 31.40 10.24
CA GLN A 361 30.18 32.14 9.95
C GLN A 361 30.08 33.15 8.80
N VAL A 362 29.08 33.04 7.92
CA VAL A 362 28.87 33.97 6.79
C VAL A 362 27.66 34.87 7.05
N LYS A 363 26.49 34.30 7.37
CA LYS A 363 25.29 35.09 7.70
C LYS A 363 25.30 35.66 9.13
N GLY A 364 26.11 35.09 10.03
CA GLY A 364 26.25 35.55 11.42
C GLY A 364 25.12 35.12 12.37
N TRP A 365 24.29 34.16 11.95
CA TRP A 365 23.21 33.58 12.76
C TRP A 365 23.79 32.77 13.95
N ASN A 366 23.03 32.54 15.03
CA ASN A 366 23.55 31.77 16.18
C ASN A 366 23.70 30.26 15.88
N ASP A 367 22.84 29.72 15.01
CA ASP A 367 22.85 28.29 14.65
C ASP A 367 22.28 28.13 13.23
N LEU A 368 22.29 26.91 12.72
CA LEU A 368 21.57 26.51 11.50
C LEU A 368 20.12 27.04 11.55
N GLY A 369 19.71 27.81 10.53
CA GLY A 369 18.48 28.61 10.63
C GLY A 369 17.17 27.80 10.61
N TYR A 370 17.20 26.58 10.08
CA TYR A 370 16.04 25.69 9.97
C TYR A 370 15.89 24.78 11.20
N ASN A 371 14.67 24.54 11.68
CA ASN A 371 14.44 23.63 12.81
C ASN A 371 14.74 22.16 12.46
N PHE A 372 14.51 21.77 11.21
CA PHE A 372 14.77 20.44 10.69
C PHE A 372 15.31 20.53 9.25
N MET A 373 15.99 19.49 8.80
CA MET A 373 16.30 19.29 7.38
C MET A 373 15.93 17.88 6.93
N VAL A 374 15.69 17.69 5.64
CA VAL A 374 15.44 16.36 5.05
C VAL A 374 16.16 16.22 3.72
N ASP A 375 16.87 15.11 3.51
CA ASP A 375 17.51 14.82 2.23
C ASP A 375 16.51 14.22 1.21
N LYS A 376 16.91 14.19 -0.07
CA LYS A 376 16.10 13.61 -1.17
C LYS A 376 15.80 12.11 -1.00
N CYS A 377 16.50 11.45 -0.07
CA CYS A 377 16.42 10.03 0.23
C CYS A 377 15.47 9.72 1.40
N GLY A 378 15.04 10.74 2.16
CA GLY A 378 14.12 10.63 3.29
C GLY A 378 14.79 10.53 4.66
N THR A 379 16.08 10.85 4.77
CA THR A 379 16.79 11.04 6.04
C THR A 379 16.42 12.39 6.62
N VAL A 380 15.95 12.42 7.87
CA VAL A 380 15.61 13.65 8.59
C VAL A 380 16.73 13.98 9.58
N TYR A 381 17.05 15.27 9.70
CA TYR A 381 18.07 15.82 10.59
C TYR A 381 17.41 16.77 11.61
N GLU A 382 17.81 16.67 12.88
CA GLU A 382 17.64 17.78 13.82
C GLU A 382 18.42 18.97 13.28
N GLY A 383 17.73 20.07 12.98
CA GLY A 383 18.35 21.32 12.56
C GLY A 383 18.75 22.13 13.78
N ARG A 384 18.05 23.23 14.03
CA ARG A 384 18.30 24.12 15.16
C ARG A 384 18.20 23.42 16.52
N LYS A 385 19.24 23.59 17.34
CA LYS A 385 19.53 22.88 18.59
C LYS A 385 18.36 22.89 19.58
N GLY A 386 17.95 21.70 20.04
CA GLY A 386 16.89 21.55 21.06
C GLY A 386 15.47 21.76 20.52
N GLY A 387 15.30 21.79 19.21
CA GLY A 387 14.02 22.02 18.53
C GLY A 387 13.13 20.80 18.31
N ILE A 388 13.54 19.59 18.73
CA ILE A 388 12.82 18.35 18.43
C ILE A 388 11.40 18.38 19.01
N ASP A 389 11.27 18.40 20.33
CA ASP A 389 10.01 18.46 21.05
C ASP A 389 9.48 19.90 21.18
N LYS A 390 10.36 20.87 21.42
CA LYS A 390 10.02 22.26 21.80
C LYS A 390 9.83 23.23 20.61
N PRO A 391 9.14 24.37 20.81
CA PRO A 391 8.98 25.42 19.81
C PRO A 391 10.23 26.33 19.74
N VAL A 392 11.40 25.79 19.35
CA VAL A 392 12.63 26.61 19.23
C VAL A 392 12.47 27.62 18.08
N VAL A 393 12.83 28.87 18.33
CA VAL A 393 12.76 29.96 17.35
C VAL A 393 13.85 29.76 16.29
N GLY A 394 13.49 29.68 15.01
CA GLY A 394 14.43 29.55 13.90
C GLY A 394 15.01 30.88 13.41
N ALA A 395 15.72 30.86 12.28
CA ALA A 395 16.19 32.04 11.54
C ALA A 395 15.77 31.97 10.05
N GLN A 396 14.72 31.21 9.76
CA GLN A 396 14.36 30.74 8.42
C GLN A 396 13.47 31.69 7.59
N VAL A 397 12.65 32.54 8.23
CA VAL A 397 11.70 33.45 7.57
C VAL A 397 11.69 34.78 8.30
N LEU A 398 12.17 35.85 7.66
CA LEU A 398 12.24 37.18 8.26
C LEU A 398 10.82 37.69 8.60
N GLY A 399 10.58 37.96 9.88
CA GLY A 399 9.29 38.38 10.43
C GLY A 399 8.38 37.26 10.91
N PHE A 400 8.76 35.98 10.74
CA PHE A 400 7.90 34.83 11.04
C PHE A 400 8.63 33.61 11.64
N ASN A 401 9.71 33.82 12.41
CA ASN A 401 10.40 32.73 13.11
C ASN A 401 9.75 32.34 14.46
N THR A 402 9.38 33.33 15.28
CA THR A 402 8.84 33.07 16.63
C THR A 402 7.45 32.47 16.58
N ASN A 403 7.24 31.40 17.36
CA ASN A 403 6.04 30.55 17.35
C ASN A 403 5.81 29.75 16.04
N TYR A 404 6.87 29.51 15.26
CA TYR A 404 6.84 28.67 14.06
C TYR A 404 7.90 27.57 14.11
N SER A 405 7.73 26.57 13.25
CA SER A 405 8.74 25.54 12.99
C SER A 405 8.94 25.40 11.48
N SER A 406 10.07 24.87 11.03
CA SER A 406 10.40 24.72 9.61
C SER A 406 11.02 23.37 9.26
N ILE A 407 11.03 23.06 7.97
CA ILE A 407 11.96 22.09 7.39
C ILE A 407 12.53 22.61 6.07
N ALA A 408 13.83 22.41 5.86
CA ALA A 408 14.46 22.58 4.56
C ALA A 408 14.69 21.22 3.88
N VAL A 409 14.18 21.07 2.66
CA VAL A 409 14.55 19.93 1.81
C VAL A 409 15.89 20.24 1.15
N ILE A 410 16.87 19.35 1.32
CA ILE A 410 18.22 19.52 0.79
C ILE A 410 18.21 19.32 -0.72
N GLY A 411 18.31 20.42 -1.46
CA GLY A 411 18.34 20.47 -2.92
C GLY A 411 17.84 21.80 -3.49
N ASP A 412 17.91 21.91 -4.82
CA ASP A 412 17.13 22.84 -5.63
C ASP A 412 15.90 22.11 -6.20
N TYR A 413 14.76 22.78 -6.12
CA TYR A 413 13.45 22.28 -6.54
C TYR A 413 12.69 23.33 -7.38
N GLN A 414 13.42 24.23 -8.05
CA GLN A 414 12.87 25.13 -9.07
C GLN A 414 12.35 24.38 -10.30
N LYS A 415 12.96 23.24 -10.65
CA LYS A 415 12.72 22.49 -11.91
C LYS A 415 12.07 21.11 -11.72
N VAL A 416 12.28 20.47 -10.58
CA VAL A 416 11.77 19.11 -10.26
C VAL A 416 11.16 19.14 -8.86
N GLY A 417 10.12 18.34 -8.61
CA GLY A 417 9.53 18.18 -7.27
C GLY A 417 10.25 17.14 -6.42
N VAL A 418 9.81 16.95 -5.17
CA VAL A 418 10.37 15.94 -4.25
C VAL A 418 9.63 14.60 -4.37
N SER A 419 10.29 13.52 -3.93
CA SER A 419 9.72 12.17 -3.91
C SER A 419 8.62 12.01 -2.84
N SER A 420 7.73 11.03 -3.01
CA SER A 420 6.69 10.71 -2.02
C SER A 420 7.26 10.36 -0.64
N THR A 421 8.46 9.79 -0.58
CA THR A 421 9.23 9.58 0.66
C THR A 421 9.49 10.89 1.38
N VAL A 422 9.95 11.93 0.67
CA VAL A 422 10.20 13.25 1.24
C VAL A 422 8.89 13.94 1.64
N LEU A 423 7.85 13.89 0.79
CA LEU A 423 6.52 14.45 1.13
C LEU A 423 5.98 13.85 2.45
N ASN A 424 6.14 12.54 2.63
CA ASN A 424 5.79 11.85 3.87
C ASN A 424 6.64 12.33 5.06
N ARG A 425 7.97 12.47 4.92
CA ARG A 425 8.82 13.01 6.01
C ARG A 425 8.45 14.43 6.42
N VAL A 426 8.24 15.33 5.45
CA VAL A 426 7.78 16.70 5.72
C VAL A 426 6.42 16.70 6.41
N ALA A 427 5.46 15.92 5.90
CA ALA A 427 4.12 15.84 6.46
C ALA A 427 4.09 15.28 7.89
N TYR A 428 4.87 14.23 8.16
CA TYR A 428 4.96 13.62 9.49
C TYR A 428 5.59 14.56 10.52
N LEU A 429 6.65 15.30 10.14
CA LEU A 429 7.22 16.34 11.01
C LEU A 429 6.24 17.49 11.26
N ALA A 430 5.55 17.97 10.22
CA ALA A 430 4.55 19.03 10.36
C ALA A 430 3.42 18.61 11.31
N ALA A 431 2.88 17.40 11.13
CA ALA A 431 1.89 16.82 12.04
C ALA A 431 2.44 16.73 13.47
N TYR A 432 3.64 16.19 13.66
CA TYR A 432 4.28 16.04 14.97
C TYR A 432 4.48 17.38 15.70
N LYS A 433 4.87 18.45 15.00
CA LYS A 433 5.08 19.77 15.62
C LYS A 433 3.78 20.54 15.88
N LEU A 434 2.74 20.34 15.08
CA LEU A 434 1.42 21.01 15.24
C LEU A 434 0.52 20.31 16.27
N ALA A 435 0.64 18.99 16.42
CA ALA A 435 -0.26 18.16 17.22
C ALA A 435 -0.38 18.51 18.71
N PRO A 436 0.68 18.85 19.47
CA PRO A 436 0.57 19.20 20.89
C PRO A 436 -0.31 20.44 21.12
N TYR A 437 -0.35 21.35 20.15
CA TYR A 437 -1.12 22.59 20.15
C TYR A 437 -2.49 22.43 19.49
N LYS A 438 -2.87 21.19 19.11
CA LYS A 438 -4.14 20.82 18.45
C LYS A 438 -4.41 21.54 17.13
N TYR A 439 -3.38 22.07 16.47
CA TYR A 439 -3.53 22.79 15.21
C TYR A 439 -3.67 21.86 14.02
N ASP A 440 -4.63 22.16 13.15
CA ASP A 440 -4.94 21.37 11.95
C ASP A 440 -3.95 21.64 10.80
N PRO A 441 -3.16 20.65 10.34
CA PRO A 441 -2.26 20.80 9.19
C PRO A 441 -2.95 21.16 7.87
N MET A 442 -4.25 20.89 7.73
CA MET A 442 -5.05 21.24 6.54
C MET A 442 -5.68 22.63 6.60
N GLY A 443 -5.69 23.26 7.77
CA GLY A 443 -6.33 24.57 7.99
C GLY A 443 -5.45 25.76 7.62
N THR A 444 -5.83 26.93 8.13
CA THR A 444 -5.09 28.20 8.02
C THR A 444 -4.70 28.74 9.40
N PHE A 445 -3.88 29.79 9.44
CA PHE A 445 -3.66 30.64 10.61
C PHE A 445 -3.50 32.10 10.18
N THR A 446 -3.82 33.03 11.08
CA THR A 446 -3.50 34.46 10.93
C THR A 446 -2.33 34.82 11.84
N THR A 447 -1.44 35.66 11.33
CA THR A 447 -0.21 36.09 12.00
C THR A 447 0.09 37.56 11.66
N THR A 448 1.12 38.11 12.27
CA THR A 448 1.58 39.49 12.11
C THR A 448 3.08 39.48 11.88
N ALA A 449 3.57 40.22 10.88
CA ALA A 449 4.99 40.28 10.56
C ALA A 449 5.78 40.96 11.70
N GLY A 450 6.66 40.21 12.36
CA GLY A 450 7.52 40.69 13.46
C GLY A 450 8.70 41.55 13.00
N ALA A 451 8.95 41.61 11.69
CA ALA A 451 9.93 42.46 11.05
C ALA A 451 9.33 43.02 9.74
N LYS A 452 9.86 44.13 9.24
CA LYS A 452 9.67 44.50 7.83
C LYS A 452 10.56 43.58 6.99
N ASN A 453 9.96 42.83 6.07
CA ASN A 453 10.68 41.97 5.13
C ASN A 453 10.50 42.48 3.68
N GLY A 454 10.85 41.67 2.68
CA GLY A 454 10.76 42.08 1.26
C GLY A 454 9.31 42.21 0.76
N LYS A 455 8.34 41.68 1.51
CA LYS A 455 6.95 41.47 1.09
C LYS A 455 5.91 42.13 1.99
N PHE A 456 6.20 42.28 3.29
CA PHE A 456 5.28 42.78 4.31
C PHE A 456 5.92 43.88 5.18
N ALA A 457 5.09 44.83 5.62
CA ALA A 457 5.49 45.82 6.61
C ALA A 457 5.49 45.23 8.03
N LEU A 458 6.35 45.76 8.92
CA LEU A 458 6.30 45.48 10.35
C LEU A 458 4.89 45.75 10.89
N GLY A 459 4.31 44.79 11.62
CA GLY A 459 2.95 44.92 12.15
C GLY A 459 1.83 44.60 11.15
N GLN A 460 2.14 44.28 9.89
CA GLN A 460 1.13 43.86 8.91
C GLN A 460 0.63 42.45 9.23
N SER A 461 -0.70 42.28 9.24
CA SER A 461 -1.32 40.97 9.45
C SER A 461 -1.55 40.22 8.12
N VAL A 462 -1.37 38.90 8.14
CA VAL A 462 -1.52 38.00 6.99
C VAL A 462 -2.11 36.65 7.43
N THR A 463 -2.94 36.05 6.57
CA THR A 463 -3.53 34.72 6.77
C THR A 463 -2.95 33.74 5.77
N LEU A 464 -2.44 32.60 6.27
CA LEU A 464 -1.67 31.61 5.52
C LEU A 464 -2.20 30.18 5.74
N PRO A 465 -1.96 29.23 4.80
CA PRO A 465 -2.13 27.80 5.06
C PRO A 465 -1.26 27.33 6.24
N ARG A 466 -1.70 26.33 7.01
CA ARG A 466 -0.97 25.85 8.20
C ARG A 466 0.42 25.29 7.90
N ILE A 467 0.61 24.78 6.69
CA ILE A 467 1.92 24.45 6.11
C ILE A 467 2.11 25.33 4.86
N PRO A 468 2.73 26.52 4.98
CA PRO A 468 3.09 27.40 3.87
C PRO A 468 4.52 27.13 3.36
N GLY A 469 4.84 27.63 2.17
CA GLY A 469 6.21 27.68 1.64
C GLY A 469 6.90 28.99 2.00
N HIS A 470 8.23 29.06 1.97
CA HIS A 470 8.96 30.29 2.34
C HIS A 470 8.46 31.55 1.58
N ARG A 471 8.23 31.44 0.26
CA ARG A 471 7.65 32.48 -0.60
C ARG A 471 6.29 33.04 -0.17
N ASP A 472 5.59 32.37 0.74
CA ASP A 472 4.34 32.88 1.33
C ASP A 472 4.64 33.95 2.40
N GLY A 473 5.73 33.77 3.16
CA GLY A 473 6.18 34.66 4.24
C GLY A 473 7.08 35.81 3.78
N ASP A 474 7.99 35.59 2.82
CA ASP A 474 8.92 36.63 2.35
C ASP A 474 9.06 36.66 0.81
N LEU A 475 9.82 37.63 0.29
CA LEU A 475 10.13 37.84 -1.12
C LEU A 475 11.21 36.87 -1.60
N THR A 476 10.82 35.62 -1.85
CA THR A 476 11.73 34.56 -2.30
C THR A 476 11.07 33.60 -3.31
N ILE A 477 11.89 32.87 -4.07
CA ILE A 477 11.48 31.72 -4.88
C ILE A 477 11.41 30.41 -4.08
N CYS A 478 12.02 30.35 -2.89
CA CYS A 478 12.01 29.18 -2.00
C CYS A 478 10.56 28.77 -1.65
N PRO A 479 10.18 27.47 -1.67
CA PRO A 479 11.00 26.26 -1.80
C PRO A 479 11.18 25.76 -3.25
N GLY A 480 11.07 26.62 -4.26
CA GLY A 480 10.98 26.23 -5.67
C GLY A 480 9.56 25.84 -6.08
N THR A 481 9.19 26.11 -7.33
CA THR A 481 7.78 26.04 -7.78
C THR A 481 7.19 24.62 -7.80
N PRO A 482 7.86 23.59 -8.34
CA PRO A 482 7.46 22.20 -8.18
C PRO A 482 7.17 21.75 -6.74
N LEU A 483 8.06 22.03 -5.77
CA LEU A 483 7.85 21.67 -4.36
C LEU A 483 6.74 22.52 -3.71
N TYR A 484 6.66 23.80 -4.03
CA TYR A 484 5.54 24.66 -3.63
C TYR A 484 4.18 24.10 -4.10
N ASN A 485 4.11 23.59 -5.34
CA ASN A 485 2.90 22.94 -5.87
C ASN A 485 2.55 21.61 -5.18
N GLN A 486 3.48 21.00 -4.43
CA GLN A 486 3.24 19.78 -3.64
C GLN A 486 2.75 20.08 -2.19
N LEU A 487 2.74 21.34 -1.75
CA LEU A 487 2.26 21.73 -0.41
C LEU A 487 0.81 21.27 -0.10
N PRO A 488 -0.16 21.25 -1.04
CA PRO A 488 -1.49 20.69 -0.78
C PRO A 488 -1.48 19.20 -0.39
N ASP A 489 -0.61 18.40 -1.02
CA ASP A 489 -0.46 16.97 -0.72
C ASP A 489 0.26 16.76 0.62
N ILE A 490 1.26 17.60 0.95
CA ILE A 490 1.89 17.61 2.28
C ILE A 490 0.83 17.88 3.38
N ARG A 491 -0.06 18.85 3.18
CA ARG A 491 -1.17 19.14 4.11
C ARG A 491 -2.14 17.97 4.23
N ALA A 492 -2.52 17.33 3.12
CA ALA A 492 -3.39 16.16 3.12
C ALA A 492 -2.75 14.94 3.83
N ARG A 493 -1.46 14.69 3.62
CA ARG A 493 -0.67 13.64 4.31
C ARG A 493 -0.53 13.90 5.81
N ALA A 494 -0.35 15.16 6.21
CA ALA A 494 -0.13 15.54 7.60
C ALA A 494 -1.41 15.56 8.45
N GLY A 495 -2.56 15.88 7.83
CA GLY A 495 -3.81 16.09 8.54
C GLY A 495 -4.90 15.03 8.31
N GLY A 496 -4.68 14.03 7.45
CA GLY A 496 -5.74 13.15 6.94
C GLY A 496 -5.33 11.73 6.56
N ILE A 497 -6.33 10.97 6.08
CA ILE A 497 -6.16 9.60 5.60
C ILE A 497 -6.27 9.58 4.07
N ILE A 498 -5.24 9.09 3.39
CA ILE A 498 -5.18 8.95 1.94
C ILE A 498 -5.10 7.48 1.51
N GLY A 499 -5.75 7.15 0.39
CA GLY A 499 -5.66 5.83 -0.26
C GLY A 499 -6.33 4.65 0.48
N LEU A 500 -7.23 4.90 1.44
CA LEU A 500 -7.91 3.84 2.19
C LEU A 500 -8.92 3.07 1.32
N ALA A 501 -8.68 1.77 1.12
CA ALA A 501 -9.60 0.88 0.41
C ALA A 501 -9.73 -0.49 1.07
N LEU A 502 -10.96 -0.93 1.33
CA LEU A 502 -11.29 -2.32 1.67
C LEU A 502 -11.22 -3.14 0.38
N THR A 503 -10.27 -4.09 0.30
CA THR A 503 -9.95 -4.81 -0.95
C THR A 503 -10.61 -6.18 -1.03
N SER A 504 -10.74 -6.89 0.09
CA SER A 504 -11.40 -8.20 0.14
C SER A 504 -11.90 -8.56 1.53
N LEU A 505 -12.82 -9.55 1.58
CA LEU A 505 -13.17 -10.28 2.79
C LEU A 505 -12.70 -11.72 2.65
N THR A 506 -12.13 -12.29 3.71
CA THR A 506 -11.72 -13.70 3.77
C THR A 506 -12.95 -14.58 3.99
N ALA A 507 -13.71 -14.77 2.92
CA ALA A 507 -14.94 -15.56 2.84
C ALA A 507 -15.19 -16.00 1.38
N PRO A 508 -15.91 -17.11 1.13
CA PRO A 508 -16.40 -17.45 -0.20
C PRO A 508 -17.21 -16.31 -0.85
N LYS A 509 -17.18 -16.23 -2.19
CA LYS A 509 -17.80 -15.13 -2.95
C LYS A 509 -18.55 -15.64 -4.18
N ALA A 510 -19.77 -15.17 -4.37
CA ALA A 510 -20.56 -15.36 -5.59
C ALA A 510 -20.85 -13.99 -6.23
N GLY A 511 -20.37 -13.78 -7.46
CA GLY A 511 -20.41 -12.47 -8.10
C GLY A 511 -19.67 -11.41 -7.27
N SER A 512 -20.39 -10.37 -6.83
CA SER A 512 -19.89 -9.31 -5.95
C SER A 512 -20.05 -9.60 -4.45
N THR A 513 -20.90 -10.55 -4.07
CA THR A 513 -21.31 -10.80 -2.67
C THR A 513 -20.47 -11.89 -2.00
N TYR A 514 -20.01 -11.62 -0.78
CA TYR A 514 -19.33 -12.58 0.09
C TYR A 514 -20.33 -13.31 0.99
N TYR A 515 -20.00 -14.52 1.44
CA TYR A 515 -20.88 -15.35 2.29
C TYR A 515 -20.07 -15.99 3.42
N THR A 516 -20.58 -15.96 4.65
CA THR A 516 -19.97 -16.67 5.79
C THR A 516 -21.05 -17.14 6.77
N ARG A 517 -20.74 -18.11 7.63
CA ARG A 517 -21.63 -18.47 8.74
C ARG A 517 -21.72 -17.38 9.81
N ARG A 518 -20.60 -16.72 10.09
CA ARG A 518 -20.51 -15.69 11.15
C ARG A 518 -19.22 -14.86 11.07
N SER A 519 -18.08 -15.50 10.87
CA SER A 519 -16.76 -14.87 10.98
C SER A 519 -16.12 -14.63 9.62
N PHE A 520 -15.42 -13.51 9.47
CA PHE A 520 -14.63 -13.19 8.29
C PHE A 520 -13.40 -12.38 8.73
N ALA A 521 -12.43 -12.17 7.85
CA ALA A 521 -11.42 -11.13 8.03
C ALA A 521 -11.56 -10.08 6.93
N ALA A 522 -11.53 -8.80 7.29
CA ALA A 522 -11.48 -7.71 6.32
C ALA A 522 -10.01 -7.42 5.98
N ASN A 523 -9.69 -7.20 4.71
CA ASN A 523 -8.34 -6.88 4.24
C ASN A 523 -8.34 -5.53 3.52
N TRP A 524 -7.39 -4.64 3.82
CA TRP A 524 -7.39 -3.27 3.28
C TRP A 524 -6.00 -2.72 2.95
N THR A 525 -5.98 -1.73 2.05
CA THR A 525 -4.82 -0.88 1.75
C THR A 525 -5.04 0.53 2.28
N VAL A 526 -3.94 1.27 2.50
CA VAL A 526 -3.92 2.70 2.82
C VAL A 526 -2.58 3.28 2.37
N SER A 527 -2.55 4.56 1.98
CA SER A 527 -1.33 5.26 1.55
C SER A 527 -0.76 6.20 2.62
N SER A 528 -1.52 6.55 3.65
CA SER A 528 -1.01 7.25 4.84
C SER A 528 -0.01 6.38 5.60
N GLN A 529 0.99 7.04 6.19
CA GLN A 529 1.94 6.41 7.11
C GLN A 529 1.24 5.78 8.32
N SER A 530 1.67 4.59 8.72
CA SER A 530 1.08 3.89 9.88
C SER A 530 1.28 4.66 11.19
N GLU A 531 2.37 5.42 11.29
CA GLU A 531 2.71 6.29 12.42
C GLU A 531 1.70 7.44 12.62
N LEU A 532 0.96 7.81 11.57
CA LEU A 532 -0.11 8.81 11.59
C LEU A 532 -1.51 8.19 11.74
N ILE A 533 -1.62 6.86 11.82
CA ILE A 533 -2.89 6.15 12.01
C ILE A 533 -2.94 5.63 13.45
N ASN A 534 -3.90 6.11 14.24
CA ASN A 534 -4.18 5.61 15.58
C ASN A 534 -4.67 4.15 15.50
N ARG A 535 -5.72 3.92 14.71
CA ARG A 535 -6.37 2.60 14.56
C ARG A 535 -7.20 2.48 13.28
N PHE A 536 -7.56 1.25 12.95
CA PHE A 536 -8.64 0.92 12.02
C PHE A 536 -9.82 0.31 12.78
N GLU A 537 -11.01 0.49 12.23
CA GLU A 537 -12.28 -0.04 12.71
C GLU A 537 -12.99 -0.71 11.54
N VAL A 538 -13.24 -2.03 11.62
CA VAL A 538 -14.11 -2.71 10.66
C VAL A 538 -15.54 -2.41 11.04
N LEU A 539 -16.29 -1.83 10.12
CA LEU A 539 -17.69 -1.49 10.30
C LEU A 539 -18.58 -2.55 9.63
N VAL A 540 -19.62 -2.98 10.32
CA VAL A 540 -20.75 -3.74 9.77
C VAL A 540 -21.99 -2.85 9.93
N ASP A 541 -22.59 -2.45 8.82
CA ASP A 541 -23.72 -1.50 8.76
C ASP A 541 -23.46 -0.20 9.56
N GLY A 542 -22.24 0.33 9.43
CA GLY A 542 -21.76 1.53 10.13
C GLY A 542 -21.35 1.33 11.60
N LYS A 543 -21.67 0.19 12.22
CA LYS A 543 -21.31 -0.14 13.61
C LYS A 543 -19.96 -0.83 13.68
N VAL A 544 -19.12 -0.47 14.66
CA VAL A 544 -17.80 -1.11 14.83
C VAL A 544 -17.96 -2.58 15.24
N ALA A 545 -17.47 -3.49 14.41
CA ALA A 545 -17.49 -4.93 14.62
C ALA A 545 -16.12 -5.51 15.00
N ALA A 546 -15.02 -4.80 14.69
CA ALA A 546 -13.67 -5.08 15.16
C ALA A 546 -12.78 -3.83 15.10
N THR A 547 -11.69 -3.81 15.85
CA THR A 547 -10.70 -2.73 15.90
C THR A 547 -9.28 -3.30 15.78
N ALA A 548 -8.39 -2.58 15.11
CA ALA A 548 -7.00 -2.99 14.86
C ALA A 548 -6.03 -1.79 14.95
N PRO A 549 -4.74 -1.98 15.30
CA PRO A 549 -3.75 -0.89 15.35
C PRO A 549 -3.48 -0.30 13.96
N GLY A 550 -3.00 0.94 13.88
CA GLY A 550 -2.68 1.63 12.62
C GLY A 550 -1.64 0.96 11.72
N THR A 551 -0.88 0.00 12.26
CA THR A 551 0.04 -0.87 11.49
C THR A 551 -0.66 -2.03 10.79
N ALA A 552 -1.87 -2.42 11.20
CA ALA A 552 -2.59 -3.56 10.64
C ALA A 552 -3.13 -3.28 9.23
N ARG A 553 -3.25 -4.34 8.42
CA ARG A 553 -3.89 -4.34 7.09
C ARG A 553 -4.96 -5.44 6.93
N THR A 554 -5.21 -6.17 8.02
CA THR A 554 -6.28 -7.16 8.14
C THR A 554 -6.73 -7.27 9.59
N VAL A 555 -7.99 -7.63 9.85
CA VAL A 555 -8.48 -8.06 11.17
C VAL A 555 -9.72 -8.95 11.02
N ALA A 556 -9.87 -9.92 11.92
CA ALA A 556 -11.06 -10.74 12.03
C ALA A 556 -12.24 -9.95 12.64
N ALA A 557 -13.44 -10.17 12.11
CA ALA A 557 -14.69 -9.58 12.57
C ALA A 557 -15.83 -10.62 12.48
N THR A 558 -16.99 -10.30 13.04
CA THR A 558 -18.20 -11.11 12.88
C THR A 558 -19.34 -10.31 12.27
N VAL A 559 -20.25 -11.01 11.59
CA VAL A 559 -21.48 -10.48 10.99
C VAL A 559 -22.69 -11.24 11.58
N PRO A 560 -23.84 -10.57 11.81
CA PRO A 560 -25.12 -11.24 12.09
C PRO A 560 -25.62 -12.08 10.91
N THR A 561 -26.75 -12.76 11.10
CA THR A 561 -27.48 -13.42 10.00
C THR A 561 -28.26 -12.38 9.19
N GLY A 562 -28.11 -12.39 7.86
CA GLY A 562 -28.72 -11.42 6.94
C GLY A 562 -27.72 -10.86 5.92
N THR A 563 -28.16 -9.86 5.14
CA THR A 563 -27.32 -9.15 4.16
C THR A 563 -26.81 -7.84 4.76
N HIS A 564 -25.49 -7.65 4.78
CA HIS A 564 -24.82 -6.57 5.49
C HIS A 564 -23.78 -5.87 4.61
N LYS A 565 -23.41 -4.64 4.98
CA LYS A 565 -22.34 -3.84 4.37
C LYS A 565 -21.12 -3.76 5.28
N VAL A 566 -19.98 -4.24 4.78
CA VAL A 566 -18.68 -4.14 5.46
C VAL A 566 -17.89 -2.97 4.91
N GLN A 567 -17.34 -2.14 5.79
CA GLN A 567 -16.40 -1.06 5.47
C GLN A 567 -15.20 -1.10 6.44
N VAL A 568 -14.13 -0.38 6.10
CA VAL A 568 -13.04 -0.07 7.04
C VAL A 568 -13.00 1.44 7.24
N ARG A 569 -13.01 1.88 8.50
CA ARG A 569 -12.74 3.26 8.89
C ARG A 569 -11.34 3.35 9.49
N ALA A 570 -10.50 4.23 8.97
CA ALA A 570 -9.22 4.57 9.59
C ALA A 570 -9.38 5.82 10.45
N VAL A 571 -8.70 5.85 11.60
CA VAL A 571 -8.67 6.98 12.53
C VAL A 571 -7.23 7.51 12.58
N HIS A 572 -7.06 8.77 12.19
CA HIS A 572 -5.80 9.50 12.21
C HIS A 572 -5.36 9.80 13.66
N ALA A 573 -4.07 10.02 13.89
CA ALA A 573 -3.53 10.46 15.18
C ALA A 573 -4.24 11.74 15.71
N LEU A 574 -4.58 12.65 14.78
CA LEU A 574 -5.33 13.89 15.06
C LEU A 574 -6.87 13.70 15.09
N GLY A 575 -7.37 12.49 15.33
CA GLY A 575 -8.80 12.18 15.50
C GLY A 575 -9.66 12.17 14.22
N ARG A 576 -9.18 12.74 13.10
CA ARG A 576 -9.87 12.65 11.80
C ARG A 576 -10.11 11.21 11.36
N THR A 577 -11.20 10.97 10.63
CA THR A 577 -11.52 9.65 10.08
C THR A 577 -11.79 9.67 8.59
N ALA A 578 -11.40 8.61 7.89
CA ALA A 578 -11.91 8.29 6.55
C ALA A 578 -12.47 6.86 6.53
N THR A 579 -13.47 6.61 5.69
CA THR A 579 -14.13 5.30 5.58
C THR A 579 -14.07 4.82 4.13
N SER A 580 -13.77 3.53 3.93
CA SER A 580 -13.69 2.91 2.61
C SER A 580 -15.05 2.79 1.90
N GLY A 581 -15.02 2.49 0.60
CA GLY A 581 -16.16 1.87 -0.07
C GLY A 581 -16.57 0.55 0.61
N ALA A 582 -17.82 0.13 0.40
CA ALA A 582 -18.42 -1.01 1.08
C ALA A 582 -18.42 -2.30 0.23
N LEU A 583 -18.13 -3.44 0.87
CA LEU A 583 -18.36 -4.77 0.31
C LEU A 583 -19.64 -5.37 0.90
N THR A 584 -20.41 -6.10 0.08
CA THR A 584 -21.59 -6.85 0.57
C THR A 584 -21.15 -8.20 1.12
N ILE A 585 -21.59 -8.54 2.33
CA ILE A 585 -21.49 -9.89 2.88
C ILE A 585 -22.87 -10.38 3.31
N VAL A 586 -23.11 -11.68 3.20
CA VAL A 586 -24.25 -12.37 3.80
C VAL A 586 -23.74 -13.25 4.94
N GLY A 587 -24.32 -13.08 6.12
CA GLY A 587 -24.18 -14.04 7.22
C GLY A 587 -25.29 -15.06 7.15
N ASP A 588 -24.96 -16.35 7.11
CA ASP A 588 -25.95 -17.42 7.12
C ASP A 588 -25.48 -18.69 7.86
N THR A 589 -26.14 -18.99 8.97
CA THR A 589 -25.91 -20.19 9.80
C THR A 589 -26.84 -21.35 9.44
N THR A 590 -27.75 -21.15 8.49
CA THR A 590 -28.82 -22.10 8.15
C THR A 590 -28.26 -23.19 7.23
N ALA A 591 -28.67 -24.44 7.43
CA ALA A 591 -28.27 -25.53 6.56
C ALA A 591 -29.29 -25.70 5.41
N PRO A 592 -28.83 -25.93 4.17
CA PRO A 592 -29.69 -26.24 3.03
C PRO A 592 -30.73 -27.32 3.33
N THR A 593 -31.85 -27.25 2.60
CA THR A 593 -33.03 -28.09 2.78
C THR A 593 -33.29 -28.96 1.56
N PHE A 594 -33.98 -30.07 1.79
CA PHE A 594 -34.46 -30.98 0.76
C PHE A 594 -35.96 -31.16 0.96
N SER A 595 -36.78 -30.81 -0.03
CA SER A 595 -38.23 -31.00 0.03
C SER A 595 -38.66 -32.46 -0.21
N ARG A 596 -37.76 -33.27 -0.80
CA ARG A 596 -37.92 -34.70 -1.04
C ARG A 596 -36.57 -35.40 -0.96
N ASN A 597 -36.58 -36.69 -0.63
CA ASN A 597 -35.42 -37.57 -0.79
C ASN A 597 -35.06 -37.73 -2.29
N PRO A 598 -33.85 -38.20 -2.63
CA PRO A 598 -33.44 -38.35 -4.02
C PRO A 598 -34.41 -39.25 -4.80
N GLU A 599 -34.68 -38.90 -6.05
CA GLU A 599 -35.33 -39.84 -6.95
C GLU A 599 -34.27 -40.74 -7.60
N VAL A 600 -34.56 -42.04 -7.60
CA VAL A 600 -33.88 -43.04 -8.45
C VAL A 600 -34.94 -43.69 -9.33
N ARG A 601 -34.69 -43.67 -10.64
CA ARG A 601 -35.56 -44.26 -11.67
C ARG A 601 -34.74 -45.00 -12.73
N LEU A 602 -35.32 -46.02 -13.36
CA LEU A 602 -34.69 -46.72 -14.47
C LEU A 602 -34.60 -45.80 -15.70
N GLN A 603 -33.63 -46.07 -16.58
CA GLN A 603 -33.48 -45.37 -17.85
C GLN A 603 -33.33 -46.39 -18.99
N ALA A 604 -33.75 -46.01 -20.20
CA ALA A 604 -33.40 -46.78 -21.39
C ALA A 604 -31.87 -46.85 -21.59
N GLY A 605 -31.34 -48.01 -21.98
CA GLY A 605 -29.90 -48.29 -22.03
C GLY A 605 -29.56 -49.76 -22.29
N ILE A 606 -28.35 -50.17 -21.92
CA ILE A 606 -27.89 -51.57 -21.91
C ILE A 606 -27.71 -51.99 -20.45
N VAL A 607 -28.29 -53.13 -20.07
CA VAL A 607 -27.99 -53.80 -18.79
C VAL A 607 -26.68 -54.58 -18.95
N SER A 608 -25.79 -54.52 -17.95
CA SER A 608 -24.48 -55.20 -18.04
C SER A 608 -24.64 -56.73 -18.12
N THR A 609 -23.58 -57.43 -18.52
CA THR A 609 -23.51 -58.91 -18.40
C THR A 609 -23.64 -59.39 -16.96
N THR A 610 -23.30 -58.55 -15.98
CA THR A 610 -23.49 -58.78 -14.54
C THR A 610 -24.86 -58.33 -14.00
N GLY A 611 -25.80 -57.97 -14.87
CA GLY A 611 -27.15 -57.56 -14.48
C GLY A 611 -27.27 -56.14 -13.91
N ALA A 612 -26.23 -55.31 -13.98
CA ALA A 612 -26.27 -53.94 -13.48
C ALA A 612 -27.18 -53.06 -14.35
N LEU A 613 -28.19 -52.47 -13.71
CA LEU A 613 -29.30 -51.76 -14.35
C LEU A 613 -28.97 -50.26 -14.53
N PRO A 614 -29.21 -49.67 -15.72
CA PRO A 614 -29.04 -48.23 -15.93
C PRO A 614 -30.13 -47.42 -15.22
N VAL A 615 -29.71 -46.44 -14.42
CA VAL A 615 -30.58 -45.56 -13.63
C VAL A 615 -30.23 -44.08 -13.82
N VAL A 616 -31.21 -43.21 -13.59
CA VAL A 616 -30.97 -41.79 -13.30
C VAL A 616 -31.26 -41.54 -11.84
N VAL A 617 -30.30 -40.94 -11.16
CA VAL A 617 -30.47 -40.32 -9.84
C VAL A 617 -30.72 -38.84 -10.06
N SER A 618 -31.69 -38.23 -9.38
CA SER A 618 -31.90 -36.79 -9.44
C SER A 618 -32.48 -36.23 -8.13
N GLY A 619 -32.30 -34.95 -7.88
CA GLY A 619 -32.90 -34.29 -6.72
C GLY A 619 -32.81 -32.77 -6.81
N THR A 620 -33.45 -32.11 -5.85
CA THR A 620 -33.43 -30.65 -5.68
C THR A 620 -33.08 -30.30 -4.25
N GLY A 621 -32.17 -29.33 -4.08
CA GLY A 621 -31.82 -28.71 -2.79
C GLY A 621 -32.13 -27.22 -2.84
N THR A 622 -32.65 -26.69 -1.74
CA THR A 622 -33.06 -25.28 -1.58
C THR A 622 -32.36 -24.66 -0.39
N ASP A 623 -32.08 -23.36 -0.48
CA ASP A 623 -31.35 -22.61 0.52
C ASP A 623 -31.98 -21.23 0.69
N ASN A 624 -31.89 -20.64 1.89
CA ASN A 624 -32.49 -19.35 2.21
C ASN A 624 -31.63 -18.14 1.80
N ALA A 625 -30.34 -18.33 1.48
CA ALA A 625 -29.47 -17.26 1.00
C ALA A 625 -28.95 -17.52 -0.42
N ALA A 626 -28.11 -18.56 -0.59
CA ALA A 626 -27.55 -18.95 -1.88
C ALA A 626 -26.92 -20.36 -1.83
N LEU A 627 -27.56 -21.34 -2.49
CA LEU A 627 -26.94 -22.63 -2.71
C LEU A 627 -25.70 -22.48 -3.64
N ARG A 628 -24.62 -23.19 -3.32
CA ARG A 628 -23.37 -23.22 -4.10
C ARG A 628 -23.29 -24.42 -5.03
N TYR A 629 -23.70 -25.59 -4.56
CA TYR A 629 -23.90 -26.77 -5.41
C TYR A 629 -24.79 -27.83 -4.75
N LEU A 630 -25.32 -28.72 -5.59
CA LEU A 630 -25.86 -30.01 -5.22
C LEU A 630 -24.92 -31.12 -5.73
N GLN A 631 -24.58 -32.10 -4.91
CA GLN A 631 -23.62 -33.15 -5.23
C GLN A 631 -24.19 -34.55 -4.94
N LEU A 632 -24.12 -35.45 -5.94
CA LEU A 632 -24.23 -36.90 -5.74
C LEU A 632 -22.91 -37.44 -5.17
N ILE A 633 -22.98 -38.02 -3.96
CA ILE A 633 -21.82 -38.52 -3.22
C ILE A 633 -21.27 -39.81 -3.86
N ASN A 634 -20.00 -40.12 -3.57
CA ASN A 634 -19.22 -41.22 -4.16
C ASN A 634 -19.16 -41.17 -5.70
N SER A 635 -19.14 -39.96 -6.27
CA SER A 635 -19.14 -39.78 -7.73
C SER A 635 -18.35 -38.54 -8.18
N PRO A 636 -17.24 -38.70 -8.94
CA PRO A 636 -16.44 -37.56 -9.40
C PRO A 636 -17.20 -36.57 -10.28
N SER A 637 -18.04 -37.08 -11.19
CA SER A 637 -18.98 -36.30 -12.01
C SER A 637 -20.34 -36.10 -11.32
N GLY A 638 -20.33 -35.95 -9.99
CA GLY A 638 -21.52 -35.87 -9.16
C GLY A 638 -22.01 -34.44 -8.87
N ILE A 639 -21.29 -33.40 -9.27
CA ILE A 639 -21.62 -32.00 -8.91
C ILE A 639 -22.54 -31.36 -9.96
N ALA A 640 -23.58 -30.66 -9.50
CA ALA A 640 -24.38 -29.70 -10.26
C ALA A 640 -24.33 -28.34 -9.56
N SER A 641 -24.01 -27.27 -10.30
CA SER A 641 -23.92 -25.89 -9.78
C SER A 641 -25.27 -25.19 -9.61
N SER A 642 -26.38 -25.90 -9.85
CA SER A 642 -27.75 -25.39 -9.67
C SER A 642 -28.43 -26.08 -8.48
N GLY A 643 -29.57 -25.53 -8.03
CA GLY A 643 -30.44 -26.17 -7.04
C GLY A 643 -31.01 -27.52 -7.47
N ALA A 644 -30.92 -27.89 -8.74
CA ALA A 644 -31.31 -29.19 -9.29
C ALA A 644 -30.10 -29.96 -9.85
N GLY A 645 -30.15 -31.29 -9.76
CA GLY A 645 -29.14 -32.19 -10.34
C GLY A 645 -29.73 -33.50 -10.84
N SER A 646 -29.10 -34.09 -11.85
CA SER A 646 -29.55 -35.30 -12.54
C SER A 646 -28.34 -36.05 -13.13
N TRP A 647 -28.16 -37.31 -12.73
CA TRP A 647 -26.94 -38.08 -12.97
C TRP A 647 -27.24 -39.51 -13.42
N LYS A 648 -26.72 -39.90 -14.59
CA LYS A 648 -26.80 -41.27 -15.11
C LYS A 648 -25.81 -42.16 -14.36
N ARG A 649 -26.28 -43.27 -13.76
CA ARG A 649 -25.51 -44.23 -12.97
C ARG A 649 -25.99 -45.66 -13.27
N SER A 650 -25.43 -46.65 -12.59
CA SER A 650 -25.94 -48.02 -12.60
C SER A 650 -26.16 -48.53 -11.17
N THR A 651 -27.11 -49.43 -11.00
CA THR A 651 -27.34 -50.17 -9.73
C THR A 651 -27.06 -51.65 -9.97
N PRO A 652 -26.46 -52.39 -9.02
CA PRO A 652 -26.43 -53.85 -9.05
C PRO A 652 -27.86 -54.43 -9.01
N ASN A 653 -27.98 -55.69 -9.43
CA ASN A 653 -29.19 -56.50 -9.29
C ASN A 653 -29.28 -57.11 -7.88
N GLY A 654 -30.43 -57.02 -7.22
CA GLY A 654 -30.74 -57.66 -5.93
C GLY A 654 -30.15 -56.95 -4.70
N THR A 655 -29.04 -56.23 -4.83
CA THR A 655 -28.41 -55.51 -3.71
C THR A 655 -28.99 -54.09 -3.55
N PRO A 656 -29.38 -53.68 -2.32
CA PRO A 656 -29.74 -52.29 -2.05
C PRO A 656 -28.56 -51.33 -2.23
N VAL A 657 -28.82 -50.12 -2.72
CA VAL A 657 -27.83 -49.03 -2.78
C VAL A 657 -28.39 -47.78 -2.11
N GLY A 658 -27.62 -47.22 -1.17
CA GLY A 658 -27.89 -45.94 -0.54
C GLY A 658 -27.45 -44.76 -1.41
N TRP A 659 -28.40 -44.11 -2.07
CA TRP A 659 -28.16 -42.97 -2.95
C TRP A 659 -28.19 -41.67 -2.15
N GLN A 660 -27.02 -41.09 -1.91
CA GLN A 660 -26.87 -39.89 -1.08
C GLN A 660 -26.58 -38.63 -1.91
N LEU A 661 -27.35 -37.57 -1.67
CA LEU A 661 -27.10 -36.22 -2.16
C LEU A 661 -26.64 -35.31 -1.03
N LYS A 662 -25.77 -34.34 -1.35
CA LYS A 662 -25.31 -33.27 -0.48
C LYS A 662 -25.64 -31.92 -1.10
N ALA A 663 -26.35 -31.07 -0.38
CA ALA A 663 -26.49 -29.65 -0.70
C ALA A 663 -25.45 -28.87 0.12
N LEU A 664 -24.73 -27.93 -0.51
CA LEU A 664 -23.79 -26.99 0.14
C LEU A 664 -24.13 -25.56 -0.33
N ASP A 665 -24.23 -24.63 0.61
CA ASP A 665 -24.40 -23.18 0.33
C ASP A 665 -23.06 -22.44 0.15
N TRP A 666 -23.12 -21.12 -0.07
CA TRP A 666 -21.92 -20.28 -0.18
C TRP A 666 -21.28 -19.91 1.17
N ALA A 667 -22.03 -19.86 2.27
CA ALA A 667 -21.49 -19.68 3.64
C ALA A 667 -20.75 -20.94 4.16
N GLY A 668 -20.96 -22.09 3.50
CA GLY A 668 -20.36 -23.38 3.78
C GLY A 668 -21.19 -24.30 4.67
N ASN A 669 -22.47 -24.02 4.96
CA ASN A 669 -23.34 -25.01 5.61
C ASN A 669 -23.77 -26.08 4.59
N TYR A 670 -24.14 -27.26 5.09
CA TYR A 670 -24.55 -28.37 4.24
C TYR A 670 -25.59 -29.25 4.91
N ARG A 671 -26.34 -29.97 4.07
CA ARG A 671 -27.20 -31.09 4.48
C ARG A 671 -27.01 -32.27 3.53
N TYR A 672 -27.15 -33.46 4.06
CA TYR A 672 -27.30 -34.68 3.28
C TYR A 672 -28.76 -35.14 3.25
N THR A 673 -29.17 -35.80 2.17
CA THR A 673 -30.32 -36.69 2.13
C THR A 673 -29.92 -38.01 1.47
N THR A 674 -30.48 -39.12 1.93
CA THR A 674 -30.15 -40.47 1.43
C THR A 674 -31.43 -41.22 1.14
N VAL A 675 -31.41 -42.11 0.16
CA VAL A 675 -32.48 -43.10 -0.04
C VAL A 675 -31.89 -44.44 -0.45
N ASP A 676 -32.31 -45.51 0.23
CA ASP A 676 -31.97 -46.86 -0.16
C ASP A 676 -32.94 -47.36 -1.23
N ARG A 677 -32.39 -47.89 -2.32
CA ARG A 677 -33.16 -48.42 -3.46
C ARG A 677 -32.55 -49.71 -3.96
N THR A 678 -33.39 -50.70 -4.22
CA THR A 678 -32.96 -52.00 -4.77
C THR A 678 -33.41 -52.11 -6.21
N GLY A 679 -32.44 -52.17 -7.13
CA GLY A 679 -32.69 -52.60 -8.50
C GLY A 679 -32.84 -54.12 -8.54
N GLN A 680 -33.88 -54.63 -9.18
CA GLN A 680 -34.03 -56.06 -9.43
C GLN A 680 -34.40 -56.35 -10.89
N ILE A 681 -33.76 -57.36 -11.47
CA ILE A 681 -34.23 -58.05 -12.67
C ILE A 681 -35.28 -59.08 -12.25
N VAL A 682 -36.45 -58.99 -12.85
CA VAL A 682 -37.53 -59.98 -12.76
C VAL A 682 -37.53 -60.72 -14.10
N THR A 683 -37.10 -61.97 -14.09
CA THR A 683 -36.88 -62.77 -15.30
C THR A 683 -38.20 -63.14 -15.99
N GLU A 684 -38.16 -63.30 -17.30
CA GLU A 684 -39.25 -63.83 -18.13
C GLU A 684 -39.65 -65.27 -17.76
N SER A 685 -38.79 -66.02 -17.06
CA SER A 685 -39.16 -67.28 -16.40
C SER A 685 -40.30 -67.15 -15.38
N THR A 686 -40.45 -65.99 -14.72
CA THR A 686 -41.53 -65.70 -13.75
C THR A 686 -42.83 -65.17 -14.37
N ALA A 687 -42.84 -64.88 -15.67
CA ALA A 687 -44.01 -64.32 -16.34
C ALA A 687 -45.15 -65.34 -16.49
N THR A 688 -46.40 -64.91 -16.25
CA THR A 688 -47.58 -65.60 -16.77
C THR A 688 -47.57 -65.49 -18.29
N ARG A 689 -47.85 -66.59 -19.00
CA ARG A 689 -47.72 -66.68 -20.46
C ARG A 689 -49.06 -66.96 -21.12
N THR A 690 -49.27 -66.33 -22.27
CA THR A 690 -50.39 -66.60 -23.18
C THR A 690 -49.83 -66.82 -24.58
N GLY A 691 -50.33 -67.83 -25.30
CA GLY A 691 -49.80 -68.22 -26.60
C GLY A 691 -48.40 -68.86 -26.55
N THR A 692 -47.88 -69.20 -27.72
CA THR A 692 -46.61 -69.95 -27.85
C THR A 692 -45.39 -69.05 -27.61
N TRP A 693 -44.48 -69.48 -26.73
CA TRP A 693 -43.16 -68.88 -26.50
C TRP A 693 -42.09 -69.97 -26.50
N SER A 694 -40.94 -69.71 -27.11
CA SER A 694 -39.78 -70.60 -27.12
C SER A 694 -38.56 -69.95 -26.45
N SER A 695 -37.73 -70.77 -25.79
CA SER A 695 -36.48 -70.29 -25.18
C SER A 695 -35.40 -70.11 -26.23
N ARG A 696 -34.57 -69.08 -26.07
CA ARG A 696 -33.34 -68.83 -26.84
C ARG A 696 -32.16 -68.76 -25.89
N SER A 697 -31.37 -69.84 -25.82
CA SER A 697 -30.16 -69.90 -25.01
C SER A 697 -29.03 -69.06 -25.62
N SER A 698 -28.43 -68.17 -24.84
CA SER A 698 -27.18 -67.47 -25.14
C SER A 698 -26.66 -66.78 -23.89
N THR A 699 -25.36 -66.86 -23.63
CA THR A 699 -24.66 -66.07 -22.59
C THR A 699 -24.75 -64.55 -22.78
N SER A 700 -25.33 -64.09 -23.90
CA SER A 700 -25.66 -62.69 -24.12
C SER A 700 -26.97 -62.24 -23.47
N TYR A 701 -27.89 -63.14 -23.14
CA TYR A 701 -29.13 -62.82 -22.38
C TYR A 701 -28.88 -62.85 -20.87
N LEU A 702 -29.75 -62.19 -20.10
CA LEU A 702 -29.72 -62.22 -18.64
C LEU A 702 -30.05 -63.64 -18.14
N GLY A 703 -29.21 -64.20 -17.27
CA GLY A 703 -29.34 -65.60 -16.84
C GLY A 703 -29.00 -66.65 -17.91
N GLY A 704 -28.58 -66.25 -19.12
CA GLY A 704 -28.16 -67.16 -20.19
C GLY A 704 -29.26 -67.62 -21.15
N SER A 705 -30.49 -67.12 -21.01
CA SER A 705 -31.60 -67.39 -21.95
C SER A 705 -32.63 -66.28 -21.97
N ALA A 706 -33.40 -66.16 -23.04
CA ALA A 706 -34.55 -65.25 -23.16
C ALA A 706 -35.73 -65.94 -23.84
N LEU A 707 -36.95 -65.44 -23.64
CA LEU A 707 -38.16 -65.96 -24.30
C LEU A 707 -38.46 -65.19 -25.58
N ALA A 708 -38.73 -65.92 -26.66
CA ALA A 708 -39.11 -65.37 -27.95
C ALA A 708 -40.46 -65.92 -28.43
N SER A 709 -41.21 -65.09 -29.15
CA SER A 709 -42.41 -65.52 -29.88
C SER A 709 -42.57 -64.77 -31.20
N THR A 710 -43.18 -65.44 -32.17
CA THR A 710 -43.62 -64.87 -33.46
C THR A 710 -45.15 -64.85 -33.59
N THR A 711 -45.87 -65.39 -32.60
CA THR A 711 -47.32 -65.59 -32.65
C THR A 711 -48.04 -64.31 -32.26
N LYS A 712 -48.79 -63.70 -33.19
CA LYS A 712 -49.64 -62.54 -32.93
C LYS A 712 -50.59 -62.81 -31.74
N GLY A 713 -50.64 -61.89 -30.79
CA GLY A 713 -51.46 -62.01 -29.57
C GLY A 713 -50.83 -62.85 -28.44
N ALA A 714 -49.70 -63.52 -28.66
CA ALA A 714 -48.95 -64.12 -27.55
C ALA A 714 -48.45 -63.03 -26.60
N ALA A 715 -48.46 -63.32 -25.29
CA ALA A 715 -48.14 -62.35 -24.25
C ALA A 715 -47.30 -62.93 -23.12
N LEU A 716 -46.48 -62.08 -22.51
CA LEU A 716 -45.82 -62.29 -21.23
C LEU A 716 -46.30 -61.21 -20.25
N LYS A 717 -46.69 -61.63 -19.03
CA LYS A 717 -47.25 -60.75 -18.00
C LYS A 717 -46.54 -60.93 -16.66
N TRP A 718 -46.11 -59.83 -16.06
CA TRP A 718 -45.49 -59.78 -14.73
C TRP A 718 -46.35 -58.94 -13.78
N THR A 719 -46.37 -59.33 -12.52
CA THR A 719 -46.84 -58.49 -11.40
C THR A 719 -45.67 -58.27 -10.46
N PHE A 720 -45.43 -57.04 -10.02
CA PHE A 720 -44.34 -56.69 -9.11
C PHE A 720 -44.71 -55.52 -8.21
N THR A 721 -44.11 -55.47 -7.02
CA THR A 721 -44.08 -54.23 -6.22
C THR A 721 -42.84 -53.42 -6.60
N GLY A 722 -43.00 -52.12 -6.86
CA GLY A 722 -41.90 -51.20 -7.20
C GLY A 722 -42.36 -49.77 -7.52
N ARG A 723 -41.41 -48.85 -7.69
CA ARG A 723 -41.64 -47.44 -8.05
C ARG A 723 -41.08 -47.01 -9.40
N SER A 724 -40.34 -47.89 -10.09
CA SER A 724 -39.92 -47.70 -11.47
C SER A 724 -39.79 -49.06 -12.17
N PHE A 725 -40.07 -49.08 -13.47
CA PHE A 725 -40.10 -50.26 -14.33
C PHE A 725 -39.29 -50.01 -15.60
N SER A 726 -38.69 -51.05 -16.20
CA SER A 726 -38.21 -51.02 -17.57
C SER A 726 -38.28 -52.40 -18.25
N TRP A 727 -38.70 -52.44 -19.52
CA TRP A 727 -38.73 -53.68 -20.32
C TRP A 727 -37.37 -53.89 -21.00
N ILE A 728 -36.82 -55.11 -20.86
CA ILE A 728 -35.51 -55.51 -21.40
C ILE A 728 -35.73 -56.49 -22.56
N VAL A 729 -35.06 -56.27 -23.68
CA VAL A 729 -35.25 -57.06 -24.92
C VAL A 729 -33.96 -57.53 -25.57
N GLY A 730 -34.10 -58.59 -26.38
CA GLY A 730 -33.25 -58.85 -27.53
C GLY A 730 -33.80 -58.14 -28.77
N MET A 731 -33.00 -57.27 -29.38
CA MET A 731 -33.30 -56.56 -30.63
C MET A 731 -32.50 -57.17 -31.79
N GLY A 732 -33.01 -57.09 -33.02
CA GLY A 732 -32.30 -57.59 -34.20
C GLY A 732 -33.14 -57.56 -35.49
N PRO A 733 -32.61 -58.05 -36.63
CA PRO A 733 -33.22 -57.84 -37.94
C PRO A 733 -34.58 -58.51 -38.13
N THR A 734 -34.79 -59.65 -37.47
CA THR A 734 -36.05 -60.42 -37.50
C THR A 734 -37.04 -60.01 -36.41
N SER A 735 -36.74 -58.94 -35.67
CA SER A 735 -37.52 -58.47 -34.53
C SER A 735 -38.61 -57.47 -34.93
N GLY A 736 -39.76 -57.60 -34.29
CA GLY A 736 -41.03 -56.96 -34.63
C GLY A 736 -41.50 -55.95 -33.60
N GLN A 737 -42.80 -55.67 -33.61
CA GLN A 737 -43.45 -54.79 -32.66
C GLN A 737 -44.15 -55.58 -31.55
N ALA A 738 -44.14 -55.00 -30.35
CA ALA A 738 -44.94 -55.43 -29.22
C ALA A 738 -45.80 -54.27 -28.69
N ASP A 739 -47.02 -54.59 -28.29
CA ASP A 739 -47.84 -53.70 -27.47
C ASP A 739 -47.48 -53.89 -26.01
N LEU A 740 -47.10 -52.80 -25.35
CA LEU A 740 -46.82 -52.76 -23.93
C LEU A 740 -48.04 -52.18 -23.19
N TYR A 741 -48.53 -52.94 -22.21
CA TYR A 741 -49.60 -52.56 -21.32
C TYR A 741 -49.05 -52.41 -19.90
N VAL A 742 -49.45 -51.36 -19.20
CA VAL A 742 -49.13 -51.11 -17.79
C VAL A 742 -50.45 -50.92 -17.05
N ASP A 743 -50.64 -51.67 -15.96
CA ASP A 743 -51.85 -51.69 -15.13
C ASP A 743 -53.15 -51.87 -15.95
N GLY A 744 -53.05 -52.70 -17.00
CA GLY A 744 -54.14 -53.01 -17.94
C GLY A 744 -54.28 -52.05 -19.13
N VAL A 745 -53.67 -50.86 -19.07
CA VAL A 745 -53.77 -49.83 -20.12
C VAL A 745 -52.61 -49.94 -21.11
N LYS A 746 -52.89 -49.94 -22.42
CA LYS A 746 -51.86 -49.91 -23.46
C LYS A 746 -51.11 -48.57 -23.43
N VAL A 747 -49.85 -48.58 -22.96
CA VAL A 747 -49.03 -47.36 -22.87
C VAL A 747 -48.26 -47.06 -24.15
N ARG A 748 -47.88 -48.08 -24.94
CA ARG A 748 -47.12 -47.89 -26.18
C ARG A 748 -47.13 -49.13 -27.08
N THR A 749 -47.06 -48.93 -28.39
CA THR A 749 -46.50 -49.94 -29.31
C THR A 749 -45.01 -49.64 -29.48
N LEU A 750 -44.16 -50.63 -29.27
CA LEU A 750 -42.70 -50.52 -29.30
C LEU A 750 -42.15 -51.41 -30.41
N ASP A 751 -41.28 -50.84 -31.24
CA ASP A 751 -40.55 -51.59 -32.27
C ASP A 751 -39.21 -52.08 -31.71
N THR A 752 -38.93 -53.38 -31.89
CA THR A 752 -37.71 -54.04 -31.39
C THR A 752 -36.69 -54.34 -32.50
N TYR A 753 -36.93 -53.86 -33.72
CA TYR A 753 -35.99 -53.98 -34.83
C TYR A 753 -34.68 -53.23 -34.60
N LEU A 754 -33.56 -53.86 -34.99
CA LEU A 754 -32.28 -53.22 -35.28
C LEU A 754 -31.64 -53.94 -36.47
N ALA A 755 -30.80 -53.25 -37.25
CA ALA A 755 -30.05 -53.83 -38.36
C ALA A 755 -28.98 -54.87 -37.92
N TYR A 756 -28.72 -54.99 -36.62
CA TYR A 756 -27.81 -55.95 -36.00
C TYR A 756 -28.36 -56.42 -34.65
N ASN A 757 -27.95 -57.61 -34.20
CA ASN A 757 -28.41 -58.17 -32.93
C ASN A 757 -27.87 -57.37 -31.73
N SER A 758 -28.74 -57.05 -30.77
CA SER A 758 -28.36 -56.32 -29.56
C SER A 758 -29.16 -56.82 -28.35
N TYR A 759 -28.44 -57.22 -27.30
CA TYR A 759 -28.99 -57.94 -26.15
C TYR A 759 -29.12 -57.04 -24.92
N ARG A 760 -29.94 -57.45 -23.93
CA ARG A 760 -30.09 -56.77 -22.64
C ARG A 760 -30.47 -55.29 -22.76
N LYS A 761 -31.25 -54.95 -23.78
CA LYS A 761 -31.63 -53.58 -24.11
C LYS A 761 -32.85 -53.15 -23.30
N ALA A 762 -32.66 -52.26 -22.34
CA ALA A 762 -33.75 -51.55 -21.69
C ALA A 762 -34.30 -50.49 -22.66
N ILE A 763 -35.50 -50.68 -23.23
CA ILE A 763 -36.01 -49.84 -24.34
C ILE A 763 -37.16 -48.90 -23.97
N TYR A 764 -37.86 -49.18 -22.87
CA TYR A 764 -38.93 -48.34 -22.32
C TYR A 764 -38.83 -48.36 -20.80
N HIS A 765 -39.16 -47.25 -20.16
CA HIS A 765 -39.20 -47.13 -18.70
C HIS A 765 -40.41 -46.32 -18.24
N GLN A 766 -40.94 -46.67 -17.07
CA GLN A 766 -42.03 -45.97 -16.38
C GLN A 766 -41.61 -45.71 -14.93
N THR A 767 -42.12 -44.64 -14.32
CA THR A 767 -41.84 -44.28 -12.93
C THR A 767 -43.11 -43.77 -12.26
N TRP A 768 -43.31 -44.16 -11.00
CA TRP A 768 -44.44 -43.75 -10.18
C TRP A 768 -43.94 -42.94 -8.97
N THR A 769 -44.83 -42.15 -8.37
CA THR A 769 -44.48 -41.28 -7.22
C THR A 769 -44.08 -42.12 -6.00
N ALA A 770 -44.94 -43.06 -5.61
CA ALA A 770 -44.73 -44.06 -4.57
C ALA A 770 -44.29 -45.42 -5.17
N SER A 771 -43.96 -46.37 -4.29
CA SER A 771 -43.80 -47.79 -4.64
C SER A 771 -45.16 -48.47 -4.51
N GLY A 772 -45.64 -49.13 -5.56
CA GLY A 772 -46.96 -49.75 -5.62
C GLY A 772 -46.90 -51.15 -6.22
N SER A 773 -48.02 -51.89 -6.16
CA SER A 773 -48.19 -53.13 -6.91
C SER A 773 -48.60 -52.78 -8.34
N HIS A 774 -47.80 -53.20 -9.32
CA HIS A 774 -47.99 -52.90 -10.73
C HIS A 774 -47.98 -54.17 -11.57
N THR A 775 -48.73 -54.15 -12.66
CA THR A 775 -48.85 -55.25 -13.62
C THR A 775 -48.39 -54.77 -14.99
N VAL A 776 -47.50 -55.51 -15.65
CA VAL A 776 -47.05 -55.18 -17.01
C VAL A 776 -47.22 -56.38 -17.92
N GLU A 777 -47.78 -56.15 -19.11
CA GLU A 777 -47.96 -57.15 -20.16
C GLU A 777 -47.29 -56.70 -21.46
N VAL A 778 -46.48 -57.58 -22.04
CA VAL A 778 -45.86 -57.44 -23.36
C VAL A 778 -46.58 -58.38 -24.32
N ARG A 779 -47.26 -57.84 -25.34
CA ARG A 779 -48.09 -58.60 -26.29
C ARG A 779 -47.58 -58.47 -27.72
N VAL A 780 -47.38 -59.59 -28.41
CA VAL A 780 -46.79 -59.64 -29.77
C VAL A 780 -47.78 -59.12 -30.81
N VAL A 781 -47.37 -58.13 -31.63
CA VAL A 781 -48.20 -57.58 -32.72
C VAL A 781 -48.21 -58.48 -33.95
N GLY A 782 -47.15 -59.27 -34.15
CA GLY A 782 -46.99 -60.16 -35.31
C GLY A 782 -46.64 -59.40 -36.59
N THR A 783 -45.66 -58.49 -36.51
CA THR A 783 -45.22 -57.62 -37.61
C THR A 783 -44.80 -58.44 -38.84
N ALA A 784 -45.37 -58.12 -40.01
CA ALA A 784 -45.06 -58.79 -41.27
C ALA A 784 -43.56 -58.73 -41.60
N GLY A 785 -43.01 -59.81 -42.16
CA GLY A 785 -41.59 -59.97 -42.50
C GLY A 785 -40.63 -60.13 -41.31
N ARG A 786 -40.98 -59.61 -40.12
CA ARG A 786 -40.14 -59.64 -38.91
C ARG A 786 -40.98 -59.83 -37.63
N PRO A 787 -41.63 -61.00 -37.43
CA PRO A 787 -42.62 -61.15 -36.37
C PRO A 787 -42.06 -61.38 -34.96
N THR A 788 -40.74 -61.50 -34.78
CA THR A 788 -40.16 -61.94 -33.49
C THR A 788 -40.21 -60.86 -32.42
N VAL A 789 -40.69 -61.17 -31.23
CA VAL A 789 -40.42 -60.38 -30.02
C VAL A 789 -39.59 -61.23 -29.07
N ILE A 790 -38.46 -60.70 -28.58
CA ILE A 790 -37.56 -61.39 -27.64
C ILE A 790 -37.54 -60.59 -26.34
N THR A 791 -38.05 -61.16 -25.24
CA THR A 791 -37.98 -60.54 -23.91
C THR A 791 -36.92 -61.20 -23.05
N ASP A 792 -36.07 -60.35 -22.49
CA ASP A 792 -34.85 -60.65 -21.73
C ASP A 792 -35.08 -60.18 -20.27
N GLY A 793 -36.24 -60.56 -19.72
CA GLY A 793 -36.79 -60.09 -18.45
C GLY A 793 -37.29 -58.63 -18.43
N VAL A 794 -37.55 -58.15 -17.21
CA VAL A 794 -37.87 -56.75 -16.91
C VAL A 794 -37.08 -56.27 -15.70
N ALA A 795 -36.78 -54.97 -15.64
CA ALA A 795 -36.15 -54.32 -14.50
C ALA A 795 -37.18 -53.60 -13.64
N VAL A 796 -36.99 -53.61 -12.33
CA VAL A 796 -37.76 -52.82 -11.36
C VAL A 796 -36.84 -52.13 -10.35
N ILE A 797 -37.27 -50.99 -9.83
CA ILE A 797 -36.69 -50.34 -8.64
C ILE A 797 -37.73 -50.39 -7.53
N ARG A 798 -37.31 -50.83 -6.33
CA ARG A 798 -38.11 -50.74 -5.09
C ARG A 798 -37.55 -49.64 -4.20
#